data_AF-A0A6A5AP08-F1
#
_entry.id   AF-A0A6A5AP08-F1
#
_cell.length_a   1.000
_cell.length_b   1.000
_cell.length_c   1.000
_cell.angle_alpha   90.00
_cell.angle_beta   90.00
_cell.angle_gamma   90.00
#
_symmetry.space_group_name_H-M   'P 1'
#
loop_
_entity.id
_entity.type
_entity.pdbx_description
1 polymer ?
#
loop_
_entity_poly.entity_id
_entity_poly.type
_entity_poly.pdbx_seq_one_letter_code
_entity_poly.pdbx_strand_id
1 'polypeptide(L)'
;MPSTNDLYAIDTTIASMADNGVTAMLLRLELSQSHTSRTLTGCRQLKQNSIAAYCKHLRGLKFFCSLVGDYESLVILLDHPPEPFCPSMSPIVICQFIHFKRNQQGTPLLEHNSATPATDVLGRPVQCQGGWNDPRNVDQMLSAVSVLHASRNQRGPFVFACAACCAMEKEVNYKGCRYHRGSPKLWQEGNPKVSELVTNAMKSNLALGSSYVVGGDSPITPWELMDIRTHLLSSNSLDDFQLFTMVLVSIKLFLRSDELVQLKGSDICYELTVVDTLGFVEAMAFVVQGKCDKAPVTLMLWSDETLPVLCPIRHLFVLIGAFGISSGGFLFGGKTHDHIPASTFHNRFKNVCHKLINRDGPFGTHSCRKTAYLFAVWGLGQQEEIMQSARHKQPQQAMKYKRDATFLLEVARANDRNLPAVVSPWKSIFCANAQMGRSVNTERATKCSSIETHAKTFLVNLAKCDTDGPILAMVERAMKYNRPVSAKEAINQLCTKHFKPEIVPQLLALVESYVLEAKSNQSLLQGIDMDSASTRFNAGGPLLPPTSLPGGKAVDSVDGSNGVSFKRKRGGAFDFNGRKNLKNIRSPSDKLAVLLGYFAEIPCDRSEMCEAARVFAVSVLTPIESCYRLHFSSNNTAFVLKWGNFPHFSFGKKCCNGSGECGTS
;
A
#
# COMPACT_ATOMS: atom_id res chain seq x y z
N MET A 1 -27.50 -15.44 -9.40
CA MET A 1 -28.09 -14.23 -8.79
C MET A 1 -28.54 -13.31 -9.91
N PRO A 2 -29.73 -12.70 -9.84
CA PRO A 2 -30.17 -11.73 -10.84
C PRO A 2 -29.14 -10.60 -10.96
N SER A 3 -28.97 -10.06 -12.16
CA SER A 3 -28.12 -8.88 -12.34
C SER A 3 -28.72 -7.71 -11.56
N THR A 4 -27.91 -6.71 -11.19
CA THR A 4 -28.43 -5.47 -10.58
C THR A 4 -29.43 -4.72 -11.45
N ASN A 5 -29.51 -5.03 -12.75
CA ASN A 5 -30.53 -4.49 -13.65
C ASN A 5 -31.89 -5.19 -13.43
N ASP A 6 -31.89 -6.50 -13.18
CA ASP A 6 -33.13 -7.27 -12.95
C ASP A 6 -33.76 -6.96 -11.59
N LEU A 7 -32.94 -6.62 -10.58
CA LEU A 7 -33.40 -6.37 -9.21
C LEU A 7 -34.18 -5.05 -9.03
N TYR A 8 -34.09 -4.15 -10.01
CA TYR A 8 -34.78 -2.85 -10.03
C TYR A 8 -35.55 -2.65 -11.35
N ALA A 9 -35.91 -3.73 -12.03
CA ALA A 9 -36.82 -3.65 -13.17
C ALA A 9 -38.18 -3.15 -12.66
N ILE A 10 -38.61 -2.00 -13.18
CA ILE A 10 -39.91 -1.44 -12.87
C ILE A 10 -40.93 -2.15 -13.77
N ASP A 11 -41.99 -2.69 -13.16
CA ASP A 11 -43.11 -3.25 -13.90
C ASP A 11 -43.64 -2.23 -14.93
N THR A 12 -43.98 -2.68 -16.14
CA THR A 12 -44.40 -1.78 -17.22
C THR A 12 -45.59 -0.89 -16.86
N THR A 13 -46.49 -1.38 -16.00
CA THR A 13 -47.63 -0.62 -15.48
C THR A 13 -47.15 0.49 -14.54
N ILE A 14 -46.28 0.15 -13.57
CA ILE A 14 -45.72 1.13 -12.63
C ILE A 14 -44.88 2.18 -13.38
N ALA A 15 -44.14 1.77 -14.41
CA ALA A 15 -43.36 2.68 -15.24
C ALA A 15 -44.27 3.70 -15.96
N SER A 16 -45.34 3.22 -16.59
CA SER A 16 -46.33 4.10 -17.25
C SER A 16 -47.02 5.05 -16.26
N MET A 17 -47.38 4.57 -15.07
CA MET A 17 -47.95 5.42 -14.02
C MET A 17 -46.96 6.48 -13.53
N ALA A 18 -45.68 6.12 -13.40
CA ALA A 18 -44.64 7.06 -13.02
C ALA A 18 -44.42 8.15 -14.07
N ASP A 19 -44.40 7.80 -15.36
CA ASP A 19 -44.25 8.78 -16.45
C ASP A 19 -45.45 9.75 -16.51
N ASN A 20 -46.67 9.24 -16.35
CA ASN A 20 -47.88 10.06 -16.26
C ASN A 20 -47.86 10.94 -15.00
N GLY A 21 -47.45 10.38 -13.87
CA GLY A 21 -47.33 11.07 -12.59
C GLY A 21 -46.30 12.19 -12.61
N VAL A 22 -45.14 11.97 -13.24
CA VAL A 22 -44.11 13.00 -13.45
C VAL A 22 -44.64 14.11 -14.34
N THR A 23 -45.31 13.77 -15.45
CA THR A 23 -45.93 14.76 -16.34
C THR A 23 -46.94 15.62 -15.59
N ALA A 24 -47.84 15.00 -14.83
CA ALA A 24 -48.82 15.71 -14.01
C ALA A 24 -48.14 16.55 -12.91
N MET A 25 -47.05 16.07 -12.33
CA MET A 25 -46.28 16.79 -11.31
C MET A 25 -45.60 18.04 -11.88
N LEU A 26 -44.98 17.93 -13.05
CA LEU A 26 -44.36 19.06 -13.75
C LEU A 26 -45.41 20.13 -14.11
N LEU A 27 -46.57 19.72 -14.61
CA LEU A 27 -47.69 20.62 -14.88
C LEU A 27 -48.19 21.31 -13.60
N ARG A 28 -48.36 20.56 -12.51
CA ARG A 28 -48.80 21.10 -11.21
C ARG A 28 -47.83 22.13 -10.64
N LEU A 29 -46.52 21.93 -10.85
CA LEU A 29 -45.46 22.80 -10.34
C LEU A 29 -45.10 23.92 -11.32
N GLU A 30 -45.76 24.00 -12.48
CA GLU A 30 -45.47 24.95 -13.57
C GLU A 30 -44.01 24.87 -14.05
N LEU A 31 -43.48 23.64 -14.15
CA LEU A 31 -42.12 23.36 -14.58
C LEU A 31 -42.09 22.67 -15.95
N SER A 32 -41.07 22.97 -16.74
CA SER A 32 -40.78 22.27 -18.00
C SER A 32 -39.48 21.49 -17.90
N GLN A 33 -39.37 20.36 -18.61
CA GLN A 33 -38.09 19.63 -18.68
C GLN A 33 -37.06 20.43 -19.50
N SER A 34 -35.81 20.44 -19.05
CA SER A 34 -34.73 21.11 -19.75
C SER A 34 -34.45 20.49 -21.13
N HIS A 35 -34.13 21.32 -22.12
CA HIS A 35 -33.68 20.83 -23.43
C HIS A 35 -32.36 20.05 -23.36
N THR A 36 -31.52 20.36 -22.36
CA THR A 36 -30.21 19.73 -22.20
C THR A 36 -30.28 18.57 -21.20
N SER A 37 -29.80 17.40 -21.60
CA SER A 37 -29.60 16.27 -20.69
C SER A 37 -28.39 16.51 -19.79
N ARG A 38 -28.49 16.14 -18.52
CA ARG A 38 -27.45 16.35 -17.50
C ARG A 38 -27.31 15.11 -16.63
N THR A 39 -26.08 14.61 -16.51
CA THR A 39 -25.76 13.45 -15.67
C THR A 39 -26.16 13.66 -14.21
N LEU A 40 -26.63 12.59 -13.56
CA LEU A 40 -27.06 12.62 -12.14
C LEU A 40 -25.94 13.00 -11.15
N THR A 41 -24.68 12.88 -11.54
CA THR A 41 -23.54 13.28 -10.70
C THR A 41 -22.94 14.64 -11.07
N GLY A 42 -23.45 15.28 -12.13
CA GLY A 42 -22.93 16.52 -12.69
C GLY A 42 -21.45 16.44 -13.06
N CYS A 43 -20.74 17.55 -12.89
CA CYS A 43 -19.31 17.71 -13.20
C CYS A 43 -18.37 17.29 -12.05
N ARG A 44 -18.88 16.68 -10.97
CA ARG A 44 -18.05 16.31 -9.83
C ARG A 44 -17.07 15.20 -10.23
N GLN A 45 -15.78 15.42 -10.04
CA GLN A 45 -14.76 14.39 -10.26
C GLN A 45 -14.92 13.25 -9.25
N LEU A 46 -15.30 12.08 -9.74
CA LEU A 46 -15.52 10.86 -8.96
C LEU A 46 -14.73 9.71 -9.57
N LYS A 47 -14.28 8.78 -8.72
CA LYS A 47 -13.66 7.53 -9.19
C LYS A 47 -14.72 6.65 -9.86
N GLN A 48 -14.33 5.85 -10.85
CA GLN A 48 -15.25 4.98 -11.60
C GLN A 48 -16.12 4.09 -10.69
N ASN A 49 -15.52 3.48 -9.66
CA ASN A 49 -16.26 2.64 -8.72
C ASN A 49 -17.28 3.44 -7.88
N SER A 50 -16.99 4.71 -7.59
CA SER A 50 -17.94 5.60 -6.89
C SER A 50 -19.11 5.97 -7.79
N ILE A 51 -18.86 6.23 -9.08
CA ILE A 51 -19.91 6.47 -10.07
C ILE A 51 -20.81 5.24 -10.16
N ALA A 52 -20.24 4.05 -10.37
CA ALA A 52 -21.01 2.81 -10.43
C ALA A 52 -21.84 2.56 -9.17
N ALA A 53 -21.27 2.79 -7.98
CA ALA A 53 -21.99 2.66 -6.72
C ALA A 53 -23.11 3.69 -6.56
N TYR A 54 -22.88 4.95 -6.93
CA TYR A 54 -23.89 6.00 -6.84
C TYR A 54 -25.04 5.75 -7.83
N CYS A 55 -24.73 5.41 -9.08
CA CYS A 55 -25.75 5.05 -10.07
C CYS A 55 -26.62 3.88 -9.59
N LYS A 56 -26.04 2.88 -8.93
CA LYS A 56 -26.80 1.78 -8.32
C LYS A 56 -27.80 2.29 -7.27
N HIS A 57 -27.38 3.18 -6.37
CA HIS A 57 -28.24 3.73 -5.33
C HIS A 57 -29.33 4.64 -5.88
N LEU A 58 -28.98 5.52 -6.82
CA LEU A 58 -29.93 6.44 -7.47
C LEU A 58 -30.96 5.68 -8.31
N ARG A 59 -30.58 4.58 -8.95
CA ARG A 59 -31.53 3.69 -9.64
C ARG A 59 -32.50 3.02 -8.65
N GLY A 60 -32.00 2.58 -7.50
CA GLY A 60 -32.85 2.04 -6.43
C GLY A 60 -33.84 3.07 -5.89
N LEU A 61 -33.41 4.33 -5.73
CA LEU A 61 -34.29 5.44 -5.38
C LEU A 61 -35.33 5.73 -6.47
N LYS A 62 -34.93 5.75 -7.75
CA LYS A 62 -35.85 5.91 -8.88
C LYS A 62 -36.95 4.86 -8.85
N PHE A 63 -36.55 3.58 -8.72
CA PHE A 63 -37.48 2.46 -8.57
C PHE A 63 -38.44 2.67 -7.39
N PHE A 64 -37.91 3.04 -6.22
CA PHE A 64 -38.72 3.20 -5.02
C PHE A 64 -39.72 4.36 -5.13
N CYS A 65 -39.29 5.53 -5.61
CA CYS A 65 -40.16 6.68 -5.85
C CYS A 65 -41.28 6.35 -6.84
N SER A 66 -40.97 5.64 -7.94
CA SER A 66 -41.99 5.15 -8.89
C SER A 66 -42.98 4.19 -8.24
N LEU A 67 -42.50 3.30 -7.35
CA LEU A 67 -43.34 2.31 -6.67
C LEU A 67 -44.32 2.94 -5.68
N VAL A 68 -43.87 3.91 -4.86
CA VAL A 68 -44.70 4.54 -3.81
C VAL A 68 -45.45 5.78 -4.27
N GLY A 69 -45.26 6.20 -5.53
CA GLY A 69 -45.96 7.34 -6.11
C GLY A 69 -45.45 8.72 -5.67
N ASP A 70 -44.24 8.81 -5.08
CA ASP A 70 -43.62 10.12 -4.82
C ASP A 70 -42.95 10.66 -6.09
N TYR A 71 -43.80 11.20 -6.97
CA TYR A 71 -43.37 11.75 -8.25
C TYR A 71 -42.64 13.09 -8.09
N GLU A 72 -42.85 13.84 -7.01
CA GLU A 72 -42.13 15.09 -6.74
C GLU A 72 -40.66 14.79 -6.45
N SER A 73 -40.36 13.77 -5.63
CA SER A 73 -38.99 13.31 -5.43
C SER A 73 -38.37 12.63 -6.66
N LEU A 74 -39.18 12.22 -7.63
CA LEU A 74 -38.72 11.57 -8.86
C LEU A 74 -38.17 12.58 -9.89
N VAL A 75 -38.67 13.82 -9.92
CA VAL A 75 -38.33 14.79 -10.97
C VAL A 75 -36.83 15.16 -11.01
N ILE A 76 -36.16 15.17 -9.85
CA ILE A 76 -34.73 15.48 -9.75
C ILE A 76 -33.83 14.37 -10.35
N LEU A 77 -34.37 13.14 -10.45
CA LEU A 77 -33.72 11.97 -11.03
C LEU A 77 -33.90 11.86 -12.55
N LEU A 78 -34.59 12.81 -13.18
CA LEU A 78 -34.71 12.86 -14.64
C LEU A 78 -33.37 13.23 -15.28
N ASP A 79 -33.10 12.65 -16.45
CA ASP A 79 -31.93 13.01 -17.27
C ASP A 79 -32.06 14.45 -17.79
N HIS A 80 -33.30 14.89 -18.04
CA HIS A 80 -33.70 16.26 -18.37
C HIS A 80 -34.33 16.91 -17.12
N PRO A 81 -33.52 17.51 -16.22
CA PRO A 81 -34.06 18.09 -14.99
C PRO A 81 -35.05 19.24 -15.29
N PRO A 82 -36.03 19.48 -14.40
CA PRO A 82 -36.95 20.60 -14.57
C PRO A 82 -36.30 21.98 -14.44
N GLU A 83 -36.86 22.93 -15.19
CA GLU A 83 -36.53 24.35 -15.24
C GLU A 83 -37.80 25.21 -15.04
N PRO A 84 -37.68 26.45 -14.51
CA PRO A 84 -36.44 27.11 -14.08
C PRO A 84 -35.89 26.60 -12.73
N PHE A 85 -36.63 25.73 -12.05
CA PHE A 85 -36.27 25.20 -10.73
C PHE A 85 -36.38 23.68 -10.70
N CYS A 86 -35.50 23.02 -9.94
CA CYS A 86 -35.48 21.57 -9.79
C CYS A 86 -35.76 21.17 -8.34
N PRO A 87 -37.00 20.76 -7.98
CA PRO A 87 -37.37 20.41 -6.62
C PRO A 87 -36.50 19.32 -6.00
N SER A 88 -36.20 19.47 -4.71
CA SER A 88 -35.45 18.48 -3.94
C SER A 88 -36.29 17.25 -3.59
N MET A 89 -35.62 16.12 -3.35
CA MET A 89 -36.30 14.93 -2.83
C MET A 89 -36.79 15.16 -1.40
N SER A 90 -37.94 14.60 -1.08
CA SER A 90 -38.50 14.60 0.26
C SER A 90 -37.64 13.77 1.23
N PRO A 91 -37.24 14.33 2.39
CA PRO A 91 -36.61 13.60 3.48
C PRO A 91 -37.42 12.38 3.93
N ILE A 92 -38.74 12.45 3.85
CA ILE A 92 -39.65 11.36 4.25
C ILE A 92 -39.41 10.13 3.36
N VAL A 93 -39.35 10.33 2.05
CA VAL A 93 -39.09 9.24 1.10
C VAL A 93 -37.67 8.69 1.24
N ILE A 94 -36.68 9.53 1.53
CA ILE A 94 -35.33 9.05 1.84
C ILE A 94 -35.34 8.15 3.07
N CYS A 95 -36.04 8.53 4.15
CA CYS A 95 -36.20 7.69 5.34
C CYS A 95 -36.92 6.38 5.03
N GLN A 96 -38.03 6.42 4.29
CA GLN A 96 -38.75 5.20 3.88
C GLN A 96 -37.90 4.28 3.02
N PHE A 97 -37.09 4.82 2.11
CA PHE A 97 -36.16 4.02 1.31
C PHE A 97 -35.07 3.36 2.16
N ILE A 98 -34.56 4.05 3.19
CA ILE A 98 -33.65 3.45 4.17
C ILE A 98 -34.32 2.25 4.83
N HIS A 99 -35.55 2.38 5.32
CA HIS A 99 -36.30 1.28 5.92
C HIS A 99 -36.57 0.15 4.94
N PHE A 100 -36.99 0.47 3.71
CA PHE A 100 -37.22 -0.48 2.62
C PHE A 100 -35.99 -1.38 2.36
N LYS A 101 -34.77 -0.84 2.52
CA LYS A 101 -33.52 -1.59 2.32
C LYS A 101 -32.91 -2.19 3.59
N ARG A 102 -33.16 -1.61 4.76
CA ARG A 102 -32.56 -2.02 6.04
C ARG A 102 -33.41 -3.01 6.83
N ASN A 103 -34.72 -2.91 6.73
CA ASN A 103 -35.62 -3.83 7.41
C ASN A 103 -35.53 -5.22 6.77
N GLN A 104 -35.98 -6.22 7.53
CA GLN A 104 -35.97 -7.61 7.08
C GLN A 104 -36.75 -7.76 5.77
N GLN A 105 -36.18 -8.53 4.84
CA GLN A 105 -36.82 -8.79 3.56
C GLN A 105 -38.19 -9.46 3.78
N GLY A 106 -39.22 -8.97 3.09
CA GLY A 106 -40.59 -9.51 3.13
C GLY A 106 -41.48 -8.94 4.23
N THR A 107 -40.95 -8.15 5.18
CA THR A 107 -41.80 -7.49 6.18
C THR A 107 -42.49 -6.26 5.60
N PRO A 108 -43.68 -5.86 6.09
CA PRO A 108 -44.34 -4.64 5.61
C PRO A 108 -43.47 -3.40 5.82
N LEU A 109 -43.36 -2.56 4.79
CA LEU A 109 -42.85 -1.21 4.94
C LEU A 109 -43.93 -0.35 5.60
N LEU A 110 -43.59 0.44 6.61
CA LEU A 110 -44.53 1.31 7.30
C LEU A 110 -44.50 2.73 6.74
N GLU A 111 -45.63 3.41 6.79
CA GLU A 111 -45.72 4.84 6.53
C GLU A 111 -44.92 5.64 7.58
N HIS A 112 -44.47 6.84 7.20
CA HIS A 112 -43.65 7.65 8.10
C HIS A 112 -44.45 8.09 9.33
N ASN A 113 -43.90 7.83 10.52
CA ASN A 113 -44.53 8.09 11.82
C ASN A 113 -45.91 7.43 12.01
N SER A 114 -46.19 6.34 11.28
CA SER A 114 -47.42 5.58 11.42
C SER A 114 -47.14 4.08 11.53
N ALA A 115 -48.08 3.35 12.14
CA ALA A 115 -48.08 1.89 12.17
C ALA A 115 -48.79 1.27 10.94
N THR A 116 -49.30 2.10 10.03
CA THR A 116 -49.96 1.68 8.80
C THR A 116 -48.94 1.19 7.77
N PRO A 117 -49.19 0.05 7.09
CA PRO A 117 -48.38 -0.37 5.95
C PRO A 117 -48.45 0.65 4.81
N ALA A 118 -47.30 1.02 4.26
CA ALA A 118 -47.22 1.80 3.04
C ALA A 118 -47.74 0.98 1.85
N THR A 119 -48.49 1.61 0.95
CA THR A 119 -49.00 0.98 -0.27
C THR A 119 -48.26 1.48 -1.51
N ASP A 120 -48.19 0.64 -2.52
CA ASP A 120 -47.73 1.04 -3.85
C ASP A 120 -48.82 1.81 -4.60
N VAL A 121 -48.48 2.30 -5.79
CA VAL A 121 -49.41 3.04 -6.68
C VAL A 121 -50.63 2.21 -7.12
N LEU A 122 -50.61 0.89 -6.97
CA LEU A 122 -51.73 -0.02 -7.26
C LEU A 122 -52.53 -0.39 -5.99
N GLY A 123 -52.24 0.24 -4.86
CA GLY A 123 -52.90 0.00 -3.57
C GLY A 123 -52.45 -1.27 -2.87
N ARG A 124 -51.36 -1.92 -3.31
CA ARG A 124 -50.84 -3.15 -2.71
C ARG A 124 -49.85 -2.82 -1.60
N PRO A 125 -49.81 -3.55 -0.48
CA PRO A 125 -48.82 -3.31 0.57
C PRO A 125 -47.39 -3.47 0.06
N VAL A 126 -46.52 -2.49 0.33
CA VAL A 126 -45.11 -2.54 -0.01
C VAL A 126 -44.37 -3.38 1.02
N GLN A 127 -43.62 -4.37 0.56
CA GLN A 127 -42.74 -5.17 1.41
C GLN A 127 -41.31 -4.62 1.37
N CYS A 128 -40.62 -4.66 2.50
CA CYS A 128 -39.21 -4.33 2.60
C CYS A 128 -38.39 -5.28 1.72
N GLN A 129 -37.55 -4.72 0.84
CA GLN A 129 -36.65 -5.50 0.00
C GLN A 129 -35.45 -6.02 0.79
N GLY A 130 -35.06 -5.32 1.86
CA GLY A 130 -33.89 -5.68 2.65
C GLY A 130 -32.59 -5.66 1.85
N GLY A 131 -31.62 -6.45 2.30
CA GLY A 131 -30.34 -6.68 1.63
C GLY A 131 -29.25 -5.65 1.93
N TRP A 132 -29.54 -4.58 2.68
CA TRP A 132 -28.50 -3.73 3.24
C TRP A 132 -28.23 -4.14 4.68
N ASN A 133 -27.44 -5.19 4.89
CA ASN A 133 -27.04 -5.59 6.24
C ASN A 133 -25.93 -4.67 6.81
N ASP A 134 -25.11 -4.10 5.92
CA ASP A 134 -24.07 -3.12 6.29
C ASP A 134 -24.67 -1.70 6.42
N PRO A 135 -24.59 -1.05 7.60
CA PRO A 135 -25.09 0.32 7.78
C PRO A 135 -24.41 1.35 6.88
N ARG A 136 -23.20 1.07 6.39
CA ARG A 136 -22.45 1.96 5.48
C ARG A 136 -23.08 2.09 4.10
N ASN A 137 -23.96 1.16 3.71
CA ASN A 137 -24.72 1.31 2.47
C ASN A 137 -25.63 2.56 2.51
N VAL A 138 -26.17 2.89 3.69
CA VAL A 138 -26.96 4.11 3.88
C VAL A 138 -26.09 5.36 3.70
N ASP A 139 -24.90 5.40 4.30
CA ASP A 139 -23.97 6.53 4.13
C ASP A 139 -23.54 6.72 2.66
N GLN A 140 -23.28 5.62 1.95
CA GLN A 140 -22.96 5.67 0.52
C GLN A 140 -24.14 6.16 -0.32
N MET A 141 -25.37 5.72 -0.03
CA MET A 141 -26.58 6.22 -0.69
C MET A 141 -26.79 7.71 -0.41
N LEU A 142 -26.69 8.15 0.84
CA LEU A 142 -26.85 9.57 1.20
C LEU A 142 -25.77 10.46 0.56
N SER A 143 -24.57 9.91 0.36
CA SER A 143 -23.51 10.57 -0.41
C SER A 143 -23.88 10.71 -1.90
N ALA A 144 -24.50 9.69 -2.50
CA ALA A 144 -25.04 9.78 -3.86
C ALA A 144 -26.15 10.82 -3.96
N VAL A 145 -27.10 10.84 -2.99
CA VAL A 145 -28.17 11.85 -2.89
C VAL A 145 -27.58 13.27 -2.80
N SER A 146 -26.56 13.47 -1.97
CA SER A 146 -25.91 14.79 -1.85
C SER A 146 -25.22 15.23 -3.13
N VAL A 147 -24.62 14.30 -3.87
CA VAL A 147 -24.01 14.57 -5.17
C VAL A 147 -25.07 14.93 -6.21
N LEU A 148 -26.18 14.20 -6.24
CA LEU A 148 -27.33 14.50 -7.10
C LEU A 148 -27.85 15.90 -6.85
N HIS A 149 -28.19 16.23 -5.60
CA HIS A 149 -28.73 17.53 -5.24
C HIS A 149 -27.74 18.66 -5.56
N ALA A 150 -26.44 18.47 -5.26
CA ALA A 150 -25.41 19.44 -5.63
C ALA A 150 -25.27 19.64 -7.16
N SER A 151 -25.54 18.60 -7.96
CA SER A 151 -25.55 18.68 -9.43
C SER A 151 -26.77 19.42 -9.98
N ARG A 152 -27.84 19.53 -9.19
CA ARG A 152 -29.11 20.18 -9.53
C ARG A 152 -29.29 21.53 -8.81
N ASN A 153 -28.19 22.12 -8.33
CA ASN A 153 -28.15 23.38 -7.57
C ASN A 153 -28.95 23.36 -6.25
N GLN A 154 -29.27 22.18 -5.74
CA GLN A 154 -29.91 21.99 -4.44
C GLN A 154 -28.86 21.75 -3.36
N ARG A 155 -28.37 22.83 -2.75
CA ARG A 155 -27.35 22.78 -1.68
C ARG A 155 -27.88 23.46 -0.41
N GLY A 156 -27.27 23.13 0.73
CA GLY A 156 -27.60 23.75 2.01
C GLY A 156 -28.74 23.05 2.77
N PRO A 157 -29.27 23.70 3.81
CA PRO A 157 -30.37 23.18 4.64
C PRO A 157 -31.59 22.82 3.80
N PHE A 158 -32.24 21.71 4.14
CA PHE A 158 -33.48 21.30 3.50
C PHE A 158 -34.66 22.12 4.03
N VAL A 159 -35.56 22.54 3.14
CA VAL A 159 -36.80 23.24 3.47
C VAL A 159 -37.96 22.61 2.70
N PHE A 160 -39.07 22.31 3.40
CA PHE A 160 -40.31 21.86 2.79
C PHE A 160 -41.04 23.01 2.08
N ALA A 161 -41.81 22.67 1.04
CA ALA A 161 -42.82 23.58 0.52
C ALA A 161 -43.79 23.98 1.64
N CYS A 162 -44.11 25.27 1.73
CA CYS A 162 -44.97 25.80 2.77
C CYS A 162 -46.42 25.79 2.30
N ALA A 163 -47.28 25.00 2.96
CA ALA A 163 -48.69 24.88 2.58
C ALA A 163 -49.42 26.24 2.51
N ALA A 164 -49.14 27.16 3.44
CA ALA A 164 -49.71 28.50 3.41
C ALA A 164 -49.20 29.31 2.19
N CYS A 165 -47.91 29.18 1.87
CA CYS A 165 -47.34 29.79 0.66
C CYS A 165 -48.02 29.25 -0.61
N CYS A 166 -48.21 27.94 -0.73
CA CYS A 166 -48.86 27.33 -1.89
C CYS A 166 -50.34 27.71 -2.00
N ALA A 167 -51.05 27.84 -0.87
CA ALA A 167 -52.48 28.22 -0.89
C ALA A 167 -52.70 29.65 -1.42
N MET A 168 -51.80 30.58 -1.05
CA MET A 168 -51.86 31.98 -1.45
C MET A 168 -51.28 32.26 -2.84
N GLU A 169 -50.61 31.29 -3.47
CA GLU A 169 -50.00 31.44 -4.80
C GLU A 169 -51.00 31.91 -5.87
N LYS A 170 -52.28 31.55 -5.70
CA LYS A 170 -53.37 31.90 -6.61
C LYS A 170 -53.92 33.32 -6.45
N GLU A 171 -53.39 34.09 -5.49
CA GLU A 171 -53.82 35.47 -5.21
C GLU A 171 -53.03 36.49 -6.05
N VAL A 172 -53.70 37.57 -6.47
CA VAL A 172 -53.05 38.68 -7.19
C VAL A 172 -52.09 39.41 -6.25
N ASN A 173 -50.82 39.61 -6.68
CA ASN A 173 -49.72 40.19 -5.88
C ASN A 173 -49.22 39.33 -4.70
N TYR A 174 -49.21 38.01 -4.87
CA TYR A 174 -48.62 37.07 -3.93
C TYR A 174 -47.13 37.39 -3.61
N LYS A 175 -46.79 37.47 -2.31
CA LYS A 175 -45.43 37.71 -1.80
C LYS A 175 -44.99 36.71 -0.73
N GLY A 176 -45.61 35.54 -0.66
CA GLY A 176 -45.36 34.56 0.40
C GLY A 176 -46.18 34.78 1.67
N CYS A 177 -46.22 33.76 2.53
CA CYS A 177 -46.98 33.81 3.78
C CYS A 177 -46.35 34.76 4.81
N ARG A 178 -47.00 34.95 5.96
CA ARG A 178 -46.50 35.83 7.05
C ARG A 178 -45.07 35.51 7.50
N TYR A 179 -44.63 34.26 7.35
CA TYR A 179 -43.30 33.78 7.74
C TYR A 179 -42.28 33.76 6.58
N HIS A 180 -42.74 33.93 5.35
CA HIS A 180 -41.94 33.82 4.12
C HIS A 180 -42.12 35.04 3.23
N ARG A 181 -42.34 36.23 3.82
CA ARG A 181 -42.56 37.48 3.09
C ARG A 181 -41.37 37.82 2.20
N GLY A 182 -41.63 38.04 0.92
CA GLY A 182 -40.63 38.34 -0.10
C GLY A 182 -39.81 37.13 -0.60
N SER A 183 -39.98 35.95 0.02
CA SER A 183 -39.32 34.71 -0.40
C SER A 183 -40.28 33.53 -0.21
N PRO A 184 -41.34 33.43 -1.04
CA PRO A 184 -42.31 32.36 -0.94
C PRO A 184 -41.65 30.98 -1.09
N LYS A 185 -42.09 30.03 -0.26
CA LYS A 185 -41.59 28.65 -0.26
C LYS A 185 -42.61 27.75 -0.94
N LEU A 186 -42.57 27.72 -2.27
CA LEU A 186 -43.49 26.97 -3.11
C LEU A 186 -43.02 25.54 -3.39
N TRP A 187 -41.70 25.34 -3.37
CA TRP A 187 -41.07 24.05 -3.66
C TRP A 187 -40.23 23.55 -2.50
N GLN A 188 -39.96 22.25 -2.51
CA GLN A 188 -38.93 21.65 -1.68
C GLN A 188 -37.54 22.05 -2.21
N GLU A 189 -36.67 22.54 -1.33
CA GLU A 189 -35.32 23.00 -1.69
C GLU A 189 -34.26 22.51 -0.70
N GLY A 190 -33.00 22.53 -1.13
CA GLY A 190 -31.84 22.15 -0.32
C GLY A 190 -31.54 20.65 -0.34
N ASN A 191 -30.65 20.19 0.53
CA ASN A 191 -30.20 18.79 0.53
C ASN A 191 -30.90 17.96 1.62
N PRO A 192 -31.72 16.94 1.29
CA PRO A 192 -32.45 16.17 2.29
C PRO A 192 -31.54 15.41 3.26
N LYS A 193 -30.27 15.12 2.89
CA LYS A 193 -29.29 14.49 3.79
C LYS A 193 -29.11 15.26 5.10
N VAL A 194 -29.18 16.60 5.05
CA VAL A 194 -28.95 17.45 6.22
C VAL A 194 -30.23 17.78 7.00
N SER A 195 -31.37 17.22 6.59
CA SER A 195 -32.60 17.34 7.36
C SER A 195 -32.49 16.59 8.69
N GLU A 196 -33.24 17.05 9.69
CA GLU A 196 -33.33 16.38 10.98
C GLU A 196 -33.90 14.96 10.84
N LEU A 197 -34.90 14.76 9.97
CA LEU A 197 -35.52 13.46 9.71
C LEU A 197 -34.49 12.43 9.23
N VAL A 198 -33.69 12.76 8.22
CA VAL A 198 -32.66 11.84 7.68
C VAL A 198 -31.51 11.66 8.68
N THR A 199 -31.16 12.71 9.43
CA THR A 199 -30.16 12.62 10.49
C THR A 199 -30.58 11.63 11.58
N ASN A 200 -31.85 11.69 12.01
CA ASN A 200 -32.40 10.78 13.00
C ASN A 200 -32.53 9.36 12.45
N ALA A 201 -32.98 9.19 11.19
CA ALA A 201 -33.00 7.88 10.54
C ALA A 201 -31.59 7.28 10.42
N MET A 202 -30.56 8.08 10.18
CA MET A 202 -29.16 7.62 10.15
C MET A 202 -28.69 7.17 11.53
N LYS A 203 -29.02 7.91 12.61
CA LYS A 203 -28.71 7.50 13.99
C LYS A 203 -29.40 6.17 14.33
N SER A 204 -30.69 6.03 14.03
CA SER A 204 -31.44 4.79 14.24
C SER A 204 -30.88 3.63 13.41
N ASN A 205 -30.48 3.87 12.15
CA ASN A 205 -29.80 2.89 11.30
C ASN A 205 -28.49 2.39 11.91
N LEU A 206 -27.68 3.29 12.47
CA LEU A 206 -26.44 2.92 13.16
C LEU A 206 -26.70 2.12 14.44
N ALA A 207 -27.74 2.48 15.20
CA ALA A 207 -28.15 1.73 16.40
C ALA A 207 -28.64 0.31 16.06
N LEU A 208 -29.52 0.17 15.06
CA LEU A 208 -29.99 -1.12 14.54
C LEU A 208 -28.84 -1.97 13.97
N GLY A 209 -27.82 -1.31 13.42
CA GLY A 209 -26.62 -1.93 12.90
C GLY A 209 -25.50 -2.16 13.92
N SER A 210 -25.73 -1.91 15.21
CA SER A 210 -24.67 -1.99 16.23
C SER A 210 -24.07 -3.39 16.38
N SER A 211 -24.87 -4.43 16.18
CA SER A 211 -24.44 -5.83 16.18
C SER A 211 -23.86 -6.31 14.84
N TYR A 212 -23.87 -5.47 13.80
CA TYR A 212 -23.34 -5.85 12.49
C TYR A 212 -21.82 -6.01 12.54
N VAL A 213 -21.36 -7.23 12.28
CA VAL A 213 -19.94 -7.55 12.15
C VAL A 213 -19.59 -7.62 10.67
N VAL A 214 -18.64 -6.78 10.25
CA VAL A 214 -18.12 -6.82 8.87
C VAL A 214 -17.40 -8.15 8.63
N GLY A 215 -18.00 -9.00 7.79
CA GLY A 215 -17.33 -10.15 7.18
C GLY A 215 -16.24 -9.66 6.24
N GLY A 216 -15.00 -9.61 6.73
CA GLY A 216 -13.84 -9.31 5.90
C GLY A 216 -13.29 -10.58 5.27
N ASP A 217 -12.62 -10.45 4.13
CA ASP A 217 -12.01 -11.60 3.43
C ASP A 217 -11.20 -12.49 4.38
N SER A 218 -11.32 -13.80 4.22
CA SER A 218 -10.59 -14.79 4.99
C SER A 218 -9.16 -14.95 4.45
N PRO A 219 -8.13 -15.04 5.33
CA PRO A 219 -6.83 -15.55 4.92
C PRO A 219 -6.95 -17.04 4.56
N ILE A 220 -5.93 -17.59 3.94
CA ILE A 220 -5.75 -19.03 3.71
C ILE A 220 -4.63 -19.49 4.64
N THR A 221 -4.80 -20.63 5.32
CA THR A 221 -3.74 -21.19 6.17
C THR A 221 -2.60 -21.76 5.33
N PRO A 222 -1.39 -21.95 5.89
CA PRO A 222 -0.30 -22.54 5.14
C PRO A 222 -0.59 -23.95 4.61
N TRP A 223 -1.37 -24.76 5.33
CA TRP A 223 -1.81 -26.07 4.85
C TRP A 223 -2.83 -25.96 3.71
N GLU A 224 -3.84 -25.10 3.85
CA GLU A 224 -4.79 -24.84 2.77
C GLU A 224 -4.07 -24.34 1.49
N LEU A 225 -2.98 -23.56 1.63
CA LEU A 225 -2.15 -23.16 0.48
C LEU A 225 -1.42 -24.35 -0.17
N MET A 226 -0.96 -25.32 0.62
CA MET A 226 -0.38 -26.56 0.09
C MET A 226 -1.42 -27.44 -0.61
N ASP A 227 -2.65 -27.48 -0.10
CA ASP A 227 -3.76 -28.20 -0.73
C ASP A 227 -4.11 -27.55 -2.08
N ILE A 228 -4.19 -26.21 -2.12
CA ILE A 228 -4.38 -25.44 -3.36
C ILE A 228 -3.24 -25.72 -4.34
N ARG A 229 -1.98 -25.70 -3.88
CA ARG A 229 -0.82 -26.04 -4.70
C ARG A 229 -0.96 -27.41 -5.34
N THR A 230 -1.24 -28.41 -4.51
CA THR A 230 -1.34 -29.81 -4.95
C THR A 230 -2.48 -29.98 -5.96
N HIS A 231 -3.63 -29.35 -5.70
CA HIS A 231 -4.78 -29.38 -6.61
C HIS A 231 -4.49 -28.72 -7.96
N LEU A 232 -3.84 -27.55 -7.97
CA LEU A 232 -3.56 -26.81 -9.21
C LEU A 232 -2.42 -27.46 -10.01
N LEU A 233 -1.46 -28.10 -9.35
CA LEU A 233 -0.39 -28.82 -10.04
C LEU A 233 -0.84 -30.16 -10.62
N SER A 234 -1.83 -30.82 -10.02
CA SER A 234 -2.29 -32.14 -10.49
C SER A 234 -2.98 -32.10 -11.85
N SER A 235 -3.48 -30.94 -12.28
CA SER A 235 -4.03 -30.77 -13.63
C SER A 235 -2.95 -30.74 -14.72
N ASN A 236 -1.68 -30.55 -14.34
CA ASN A 236 -0.55 -30.37 -15.26
C ASN A 236 -0.82 -29.28 -16.33
N SER A 237 -1.63 -28.28 -15.98
CA SER A 237 -2.01 -27.17 -16.86
C SER A 237 -1.17 -25.93 -16.59
N LEU A 238 -0.73 -25.26 -17.65
CA LEU A 238 -0.04 -23.97 -17.54
C LEU A 238 -0.92 -22.90 -16.90
N ASP A 239 -2.23 -22.91 -17.16
CA ASP A 239 -3.17 -21.91 -16.63
C ASP A 239 -3.41 -22.08 -15.13
N ASP A 240 -3.40 -23.32 -14.63
CA ASP A 240 -3.51 -23.61 -13.20
C ASP A 240 -2.19 -23.37 -12.48
N PHE A 241 -1.06 -23.70 -13.11
CA PHE A 241 0.26 -23.34 -12.61
C PHE A 241 0.45 -21.82 -12.51
N GLN A 242 -0.01 -21.08 -13.52
CA GLN A 242 -0.03 -19.62 -13.51
C GLN A 242 -0.86 -19.10 -12.33
N LEU A 243 -2.07 -19.64 -12.12
CA LEU A 243 -2.92 -19.25 -11.00
C LEU A 243 -2.22 -19.47 -9.65
N PHE A 244 -1.56 -20.61 -9.46
CA PHE A 244 -0.81 -20.87 -8.23
C PHE A 244 0.36 -19.90 -8.05
N THR A 245 1.13 -19.65 -9.12
CA THR A 245 2.26 -18.71 -9.10
C THR A 245 1.80 -17.29 -8.78
N MET A 246 0.66 -16.85 -9.33
CA MET A 246 0.02 -15.58 -9.02
C MET A 246 -0.35 -15.47 -7.53
N VAL A 247 -1.01 -16.49 -6.97
CA VAL A 247 -1.35 -16.55 -5.53
C VAL A 247 -0.08 -16.44 -4.68
N LEU A 248 0.96 -17.22 -5.01
CA LEU A 248 2.21 -17.25 -4.27
C LEU A 248 2.94 -15.90 -4.30
N VAL A 249 3.08 -15.29 -5.47
CA VAL A 249 3.70 -13.96 -5.63
C VAL A 249 2.87 -12.90 -4.89
N SER A 250 1.54 -12.95 -5.00
CA SER A 250 0.65 -12.03 -4.27
C SER A 250 0.83 -12.11 -2.76
N ILE A 251 1.00 -13.32 -2.22
CA ILE A 251 1.27 -13.53 -0.79
C ILE A 251 2.67 -13.00 -0.44
N LYS A 252 3.70 -13.44 -1.15
CA LYS A 252 5.11 -13.14 -0.79
C LYS A 252 5.48 -11.66 -0.99
N LEU A 253 4.78 -10.93 -1.86
CA LEU A 253 4.92 -9.47 -2.04
C LEU A 253 3.83 -8.63 -1.35
N PHE A 254 2.93 -9.24 -0.59
CA PHE A 254 1.79 -8.53 0.02
C PHE A 254 0.98 -7.75 -1.03
N LEU A 255 0.76 -8.27 -2.23
CA LEU A 255 0.00 -7.55 -3.27
C LEU A 255 -1.50 -7.76 -3.13
N ARG A 256 -2.27 -6.76 -3.55
CA ARG A 256 -3.69 -6.95 -3.89
C ARG A 256 -3.81 -7.51 -5.30
N SER A 257 -4.97 -8.06 -5.64
CA SER A 257 -5.23 -8.62 -6.97
C SER A 257 -5.03 -7.63 -8.11
N ASP A 258 -5.40 -6.35 -7.91
CA ASP A 258 -5.21 -5.28 -8.90
C ASP A 258 -3.74 -4.87 -9.05
N GLU A 259 -2.95 -4.94 -7.98
CA GLU A 259 -1.50 -4.69 -8.02
C GLU A 259 -0.76 -5.86 -8.71
N LEU A 260 -1.19 -7.10 -8.45
CA LEU A 260 -0.57 -8.32 -8.98
C LEU A 260 -0.67 -8.44 -10.49
N VAL A 261 -1.87 -8.25 -11.06
CA VAL A 261 -2.10 -8.42 -12.50
C VAL A 261 -1.44 -7.34 -13.35
N GLN A 262 -0.96 -6.26 -12.71
CA GLN A 262 -0.26 -5.16 -13.38
C GLN A 262 1.25 -5.37 -13.47
N LEU A 263 1.81 -6.37 -12.79
CA LEU A 263 3.25 -6.60 -12.80
C LEU A 263 3.76 -6.96 -14.20
N LYS A 264 4.81 -6.26 -14.61
CA LYS A 264 5.55 -6.46 -15.86
C LYS A 264 7.00 -6.82 -15.58
N GLY A 265 7.68 -7.39 -16.57
CA GLY A 265 9.13 -7.57 -16.51
C GLY A 265 9.89 -6.25 -16.32
N SER A 266 9.34 -5.15 -16.84
CA SER A 266 9.93 -3.80 -16.76
C SER A 266 9.86 -3.20 -15.35
N ASP A 267 9.03 -3.77 -14.47
CA ASP A 267 8.91 -3.33 -13.09
C ASP A 267 10.05 -3.88 -12.22
N ILE A 268 10.89 -4.77 -12.76
CA ILE A 268 12.03 -5.34 -12.05
C ILE A 268 13.15 -4.31 -11.94
N CYS A 269 13.60 -4.08 -10.71
CA CYS A 269 14.79 -3.30 -10.43
C CYS A 269 16.00 -4.23 -10.41
N TYR A 270 16.63 -4.40 -11.58
CA TYR A 270 17.79 -5.26 -11.75
C TYR A 270 18.97 -4.86 -10.84
N GLU A 271 19.19 -3.56 -10.62
CA GLU A 271 20.25 -3.06 -9.73
C GLU A 271 20.09 -3.50 -8.25
N LEU A 272 18.87 -3.83 -7.84
CA LEU A 272 18.54 -4.33 -6.49
C LEU A 272 18.31 -5.83 -6.45
N THR A 273 18.29 -6.51 -7.59
CA THR A 273 18.17 -7.97 -7.66
C THR A 273 19.48 -8.59 -7.18
N VAL A 274 19.37 -9.56 -6.28
CA VAL A 274 20.51 -10.19 -5.61
C VAL A 274 20.78 -11.51 -6.32
N VAL A 275 21.92 -11.59 -7.01
CA VAL A 275 22.35 -12.78 -7.75
C VAL A 275 23.68 -13.27 -7.16
N ASP A 276 23.79 -14.56 -6.93
CA ASP A 276 25.03 -15.14 -6.41
C ASP A 276 26.08 -15.37 -7.52
N THR A 277 27.23 -15.92 -7.13
CA THR A 277 28.33 -16.19 -8.07
C THR A 277 28.03 -17.25 -9.11
N LEU A 278 27.06 -18.13 -8.85
CA LEU A 278 26.64 -19.21 -9.73
C LEU A 278 25.46 -18.80 -10.63
N GLY A 279 24.98 -17.56 -10.52
CA GLY A 279 23.83 -17.05 -11.27
C GLY A 279 22.48 -17.39 -10.65
N PHE A 280 22.46 -17.91 -9.41
CA PHE A 280 21.22 -18.15 -8.67
C PHE A 280 20.67 -16.82 -8.13
N VAL A 281 19.39 -16.57 -8.38
CA VAL A 281 18.72 -15.34 -7.94
C VAL A 281 18.16 -15.54 -6.53
N GLU A 282 18.82 -14.93 -5.55
CA GLU A 282 18.42 -14.99 -4.14
C GLU A 282 17.23 -14.09 -3.83
N ALA A 283 17.13 -12.96 -4.52
CA ALA A 283 16.08 -11.98 -4.35
C ALA A 283 15.86 -11.16 -5.62
N MET A 284 14.61 -10.84 -5.94
CA MET A 284 14.24 -10.01 -7.09
C MET A 284 13.46 -8.78 -6.63
N ALA A 285 13.89 -7.60 -7.04
CA ALA A 285 13.27 -6.36 -6.62
C ALA A 285 12.20 -5.90 -7.63
N PHE A 286 11.02 -5.53 -7.16
CA PHE A 286 9.91 -5.02 -7.96
C PHE A 286 9.51 -3.62 -7.54
N VAL A 287 9.28 -2.74 -8.52
CA VAL A 287 8.66 -1.43 -8.32
C VAL A 287 7.15 -1.59 -8.45
N VAL A 288 6.40 -1.23 -7.40
CA VAL A 288 4.94 -1.41 -7.34
C VAL A 288 4.29 -0.12 -6.84
N GLN A 289 3.14 0.24 -7.39
CA GLN A 289 2.34 1.35 -6.90
C GLN A 289 0.89 0.91 -6.66
N GLY A 290 0.50 0.83 -5.40
CA GLY A 290 -0.87 0.56 -4.99
C GLY A 290 -1.73 1.83 -4.89
N LYS A 291 -3.05 1.64 -4.80
CA LYS A 291 -4.06 2.72 -4.75
C LYS A 291 -3.82 3.80 -3.68
N CYS A 292 -3.17 3.46 -2.57
CA CYS A 292 -2.94 4.36 -1.43
C CYS A 292 -1.50 4.91 -1.36
N ASP A 293 -0.66 4.52 -2.32
CA ASP A 293 0.73 4.90 -2.39
C ASP A 293 0.85 6.24 -3.11
N LYS A 294 1.58 7.17 -2.50
CA LYS A 294 1.80 8.51 -3.08
C LYS A 294 2.79 8.47 -4.25
N ALA A 295 3.67 7.48 -4.24
CA ALA A 295 4.70 7.22 -5.23
C ALA A 295 4.95 5.70 -5.30
N PRO A 296 5.55 5.19 -6.39
CA PRO A 296 5.98 3.79 -6.45
C PRO A 296 6.90 3.42 -5.29
N VAL A 297 6.81 2.18 -4.84
CA VAL A 297 7.67 1.61 -3.79
C VAL A 297 8.40 0.38 -4.30
N THR A 298 9.54 0.06 -3.71
CA THR A 298 10.31 -1.13 -4.08
C THR A 298 10.09 -2.24 -3.06
N LEU A 299 9.72 -3.43 -3.55
CA LEU A 299 9.54 -4.64 -2.77
C LEU A 299 10.48 -5.76 -3.22
N MET A 300 11.02 -6.52 -2.28
CA MET A 300 11.91 -7.66 -2.52
C MET A 300 11.12 -8.96 -2.50
N LEU A 301 11.16 -9.71 -3.60
CA LEU A 301 10.71 -11.09 -3.67
C LEU A 301 11.89 -11.99 -3.34
N TRP A 302 11.87 -12.67 -2.18
CA TRP A 302 12.96 -13.54 -1.76
C TRP A 302 12.77 -14.99 -2.25
N SER A 303 13.88 -15.65 -2.60
CA SER A 303 13.94 -17.11 -2.72
C SER A 303 13.68 -17.77 -1.36
N ASP A 304 12.98 -18.91 -1.39
CA ASP A 304 12.66 -19.73 -0.23
C ASP A 304 13.37 -21.07 -0.35
N GLU A 305 14.64 -21.10 0.05
CA GLU A 305 15.46 -22.31 -0.01
C GLU A 305 15.12 -23.30 1.12
N THR A 306 14.51 -22.81 2.21
CA THR A 306 14.02 -23.65 3.31
C THR A 306 12.77 -24.43 2.94
N LEU A 307 11.92 -23.85 2.08
CA LEU A 307 10.71 -24.49 1.59
C LEU A 307 10.58 -24.27 0.07
N PRO A 308 11.38 -24.97 -0.74
CA PRO A 308 11.43 -24.77 -2.19
C PRO A 308 10.05 -24.86 -2.85
N VAL A 309 9.20 -25.77 -2.38
CA VAL A 309 7.82 -25.95 -2.87
C VAL A 309 6.93 -24.70 -2.74
N LEU A 310 7.32 -23.71 -1.93
CA LEU A 310 6.69 -22.38 -1.83
C LEU A 310 7.66 -21.24 -2.20
N CYS A 311 8.75 -21.53 -2.92
CA CYS A 311 9.69 -20.52 -3.39
C CYS A 311 9.13 -19.72 -4.57
N PRO A 312 8.80 -18.43 -4.39
CA PRO A 312 8.14 -17.66 -5.43
C PRO A 312 9.02 -17.44 -6.66
N ILE A 313 10.33 -17.30 -6.49
CA ILE A 313 11.28 -17.10 -7.60
C ILE A 313 11.34 -18.34 -8.50
N ARG A 314 11.45 -19.54 -7.91
CA ARG A 314 11.50 -20.80 -8.68
C ARG A 314 10.22 -21.01 -9.48
N HIS A 315 9.05 -20.75 -8.88
CA HIS A 315 7.76 -20.84 -9.57
C HIS A 315 7.66 -19.81 -10.70
N LEU A 316 8.08 -18.57 -10.43
CA LEU A 316 8.09 -17.51 -11.41
C LEU A 316 9.01 -17.83 -12.60
N PHE A 317 10.21 -18.38 -12.37
CA PHE A 317 11.11 -18.76 -13.46
C PHE A 317 10.59 -19.91 -14.30
N VAL A 318 9.97 -20.93 -13.70
CA VAL A 318 9.28 -21.98 -14.46
C VAL A 318 8.19 -21.37 -15.34
N LEU A 319 7.41 -20.42 -14.79
CA LEU A 319 6.35 -19.73 -15.54
C LEU A 319 6.89 -18.93 -16.72
N ILE A 320 7.96 -18.15 -16.49
CA ILE A 320 8.62 -17.34 -17.51
C ILE A 320 9.18 -18.21 -18.64
N GLY A 321 9.86 -19.30 -18.29
CA GLY A 321 10.37 -20.25 -19.28
C GLY A 321 9.26 -20.89 -20.09
N ALA A 322 8.19 -21.34 -19.44
CA ALA A 322 7.08 -22.04 -20.10
C ALA A 322 6.22 -21.15 -21.01
N PHE A 323 6.08 -19.86 -20.68
CA PHE A 323 5.33 -18.90 -21.49
C PHE A 323 6.21 -18.03 -22.40
N GLY A 324 7.54 -18.12 -22.30
CA GLY A 324 8.45 -17.24 -23.06
C GLY A 324 8.29 -15.77 -22.70
N ILE A 325 7.99 -15.45 -21.43
CA ILE A 325 7.70 -14.08 -20.99
C ILE A 325 8.93 -13.21 -21.15
N SER A 326 8.78 -12.07 -21.81
CA SER A 326 9.85 -11.09 -21.98
C SER A 326 9.77 -9.92 -21.00
N SER A 327 10.87 -9.17 -20.88
CA SER A 327 11.04 -8.03 -20.00
C SER A 327 10.03 -6.89 -20.26
N GLY A 328 9.39 -6.83 -21.43
CA GLY A 328 8.38 -5.81 -21.74
C GLY A 328 6.92 -6.22 -21.45
N GLY A 329 6.66 -7.52 -21.27
CA GLY A 329 5.30 -8.07 -21.15
C GLY A 329 4.76 -8.09 -19.72
N PHE A 330 3.45 -8.33 -19.59
CA PHE A 330 2.84 -8.65 -18.30
C PHE A 330 3.31 -10.04 -17.83
N LEU A 331 3.74 -10.15 -16.57
CA LEU A 331 4.27 -11.39 -16.00
C LEU A 331 3.24 -12.53 -15.92
N PHE A 332 1.96 -12.19 -15.96
CA PHE A 332 0.88 -13.17 -15.87
C PHE A 332 -0.04 -13.09 -17.09
N GLY A 333 0.44 -12.61 -18.24
CA GLY A 333 -0.37 -12.53 -19.46
C GLY A 333 -0.48 -13.80 -20.27
N GLY A 334 0.05 -14.92 -19.76
CA GLY A 334 0.13 -16.17 -20.51
C GLY A 334 1.02 -16.04 -21.75
N LYS A 335 0.72 -16.84 -22.79
CA LYS A 335 1.47 -16.83 -24.05
C LYS A 335 1.26 -15.57 -24.89
N THR A 336 0.17 -14.84 -24.69
CA THR A 336 -0.08 -13.58 -25.43
C THR A 336 0.58 -12.39 -24.75
N HIS A 337 1.03 -12.55 -23.50
CA HIS A 337 1.57 -11.49 -22.66
C HIS A 337 0.59 -10.32 -22.41
N ASP A 338 -0.71 -10.56 -22.62
CA ASP A 338 -1.76 -9.56 -22.44
C ASP A 338 -2.14 -9.38 -20.98
N HIS A 339 -2.71 -8.22 -20.66
CA HIS A 339 -3.21 -7.97 -19.31
C HIS A 339 -4.41 -8.87 -18.96
N ILE A 340 -4.31 -9.62 -17.86
CA ILE A 340 -5.45 -10.37 -17.30
C ILE A 340 -6.27 -9.46 -16.36
N PRO A 341 -7.59 -9.33 -16.54
CA PRO A 341 -8.44 -8.60 -15.60
C PRO A 341 -8.36 -9.16 -14.17
N ALA A 342 -8.28 -8.28 -13.17
CA ALA A 342 -8.24 -8.67 -11.77
C ALA A 342 -9.47 -9.52 -11.34
N SER A 343 -10.64 -9.29 -11.97
CA SER A 343 -11.85 -10.09 -11.77
C SER A 343 -11.67 -11.54 -12.22
N THR A 344 -10.97 -11.77 -13.32
CA THR A 344 -10.68 -13.13 -13.85
C THR A 344 -9.83 -13.91 -12.86
N PHE A 345 -8.71 -13.32 -12.40
CA PHE A 345 -7.87 -13.93 -11.36
C PHE A 345 -8.69 -14.22 -10.10
N HIS A 346 -9.42 -13.22 -9.61
CA HIS A 346 -10.17 -13.32 -8.36
C HIS A 346 -11.26 -14.40 -8.41
N ASN A 347 -12.02 -14.48 -9.51
CA ASN A 347 -13.06 -15.49 -9.67
C ASN A 347 -12.47 -16.90 -9.70
N ARG A 348 -11.37 -17.13 -10.44
CA ARG A 348 -10.68 -18.43 -10.45
C ARG A 348 -10.16 -18.81 -9.06
N PHE A 349 -9.44 -17.90 -8.42
CA PHE A 349 -8.92 -18.10 -7.06
C PHE A 349 -10.04 -18.43 -6.06
N LYS A 350 -11.13 -17.66 -6.07
CA LYS A 350 -12.28 -17.86 -5.19
C LYS A 350 -12.94 -19.23 -5.41
N ASN A 351 -13.10 -19.64 -6.66
CA ASN A 351 -13.68 -20.95 -7.00
C ASN A 351 -12.82 -22.10 -6.46
N VAL A 352 -11.49 -22.00 -6.59
CA VAL A 352 -10.56 -23.00 -6.03
C VAL A 352 -10.66 -23.04 -4.50
N CYS A 353 -10.72 -21.89 -3.84
CA CYS A 353 -10.89 -21.83 -2.39
C CYS A 353 -12.20 -22.49 -1.93
N HIS A 354 -13.33 -22.17 -2.56
CA HIS A 354 -14.63 -22.79 -2.21
C HIS A 354 -14.66 -24.29 -2.47
N LYS A 355 -13.88 -24.80 -3.42
CA LYS A 355 -13.80 -26.22 -3.73
C LYS A 355 -12.99 -27.00 -2.69
N LEU A 356 -11.92 -26.40 -2.16
CA LEU A 356 -10.93 -27.12 -1.35
C LEU A 356 -11.02 -26.83 0.16
N ILE A 357 -11.49 -25.62 0.52
CA ILE A 357 -11.44 -25.16 1.90
C ILE A 357 -12.80 -25.39 2.57
N ASN A 358 -12.80 -26.21 3.62
CA ASN A 358 -14.00 -26.58 4.38
C ASN A 358 -14.40 -25.50 5.42
N ARG A 359 -14.66 -24.28 4.95
CA ARG A 359 -15.26 -23.17 5.72
C ARG A 359 -15.78 -22.07 4.80
N ASP A 360 -16.71 -21.27 5.31
CA ASP A 360 -17.57 -20.37 4.50
C ASP A 360 -16.88 -19.17 3.83
N GLY A 361 -15.58 -18.94 4.06
CA GLY A 361 -14.87 -17.76 3.56
C GLY A 361 -15.26 -16.50 4.32
N PRO A 362 -15.56 -15.35 3.66
CA PRO A 362 -15.50 -15.12 2.22
C PRO A 362 -14.06 -15.05 1.70
N PHE A 363 -13.77 -15.57 0.52
CA PHE A 363 -12.47 -15.41 -0.13
C PHE A 363 -12.53 -14.27 -1.14
N GLY A 364 -11.63 -13.30 -1.02
CA GLY A 364 -11.76 -12.02 -1.68
C GLY A 364 -10.44 -11.35 -2.12
N THR A 365 -10.50 -10.07 -2.49
CA THR A 365 -9.37 -9.30 -3.06
C THR A 365 -8.26 -9.04 -2.04
N HIS A 366 -8.56 -9.23 -0.76
CA HIS A 366 -7.62 -9.11 0.35
C HIS A 366 -7.17 -10.45 0.92
N SER A 367 -7.71 -11.60 0.46
CA SER A 367 -7.34 -12.92 0.98
C SER A 367 -5.84 -13.20 0.87
N CYS A 368 -5.21 -12.92 -0.28
CA CYS A 368 -3.76 -13.12 -0.45
C CYS A 368 -2.94 -12.21 0.49
N ARG A 369 -3.29 -10.92 0.60
CA ARG A 369 -2.58 -10.01 1.52
C ARG A 369 -2.79 -10.36 2.99
N LYS A 370 -3.96 -10.84 3.40
CA LYS A 370 -4.20 -11.36 4.77
C LYS A 370 -3.42 -12.65 5.02
N THR A 371 -3.34 -13.51 4.01
CA THR A 371 -2.47 -14.70 4.05
C THR A 371 -1.01 -14.31 4.20
N ALA A 372 -0.54 -13.25 3.54
CA ALA A 372 0.80 -12.72 3.72
C ALA A 372 1.09 -12.30 5.17
N TYR A 373 0.13 -11.65 5.84
CA TYR A 373 0.21 -11.35 7.27
C TYR A 373 0.31 -12.62 8.12
N LEU A 374 -0.51 -13.63 7.82
CA LEU A 374 -0.48 -14.91 8.53
C LEU A 374 0.90 -15.57 8.41
N PHE A 375 1.42 -15.70 7.19
CA PHE A 375 2.75 -16.26 6.91
C PHE A 375 3.86 -15.48 7.60
N ALA A 376 3.79 -14.15 7.59
CA ALA A 376 4.80 -13.33 8.22
C ALA A 376 4.81 -13.46 9.75
N VAL A 377 3.63 -13.53 10.39
CA VAL A 377 3.54 -13.78 11.83
C VAL A 377 4.05 -15.18 12.18
N TRP A 378 3.66 -16.20 11.41
CA TRP A 378 4.07 -17.58 11.65
C TRP A 378 5.58 -17.78 11.40
N GLY A 379 6.14 -17.02 10.46
CA GLY A 379 7.58 -16.93 10.21
C GLY A 379 8.34 -16.00 11.17
N LEU A 380 7.73 -15.60 12.29
CA LEU A 380 8.34 -14.78 13.35
C LEU A 380 8.71 -13.35 12.94
N GLY A 381 8.02 -12.78 11.96
CA GLY A 381 8.22 -11.40 11.52
C GLY A 381 7.79 -10.36 12.56
N GLN A 382 8.52 -9.24 12.62
CA GLN A 382 8.22 -8.13 13.53
C GLN A 382 7.08 -7.26 13.01
N GLN A 383 6.18 -6.85 13.90
CA GLN A 383 4.94 -6.17 13.51
C GLN A 383 5.17 -4.89 12.68
N GLU A 384 6.17 -4.08 13.04
CA GLU A 384 6.48 -2.85 12.33
C GLU A 384 6.98 -3.13 10.90
N GLU A 385 7.83 -4.13 10.72
CA GLU A 385 8.38 -4.51 9.43
C GLU A 385 7.32 -5.14 8.52
N ILE A 386 6.42 -5.97 9.08
CA ILE A 386 5.27 -6.52 8.37
C ILE A 386 4.34 -5.39 7.93
N MET A 387 4.11 -4.40 8.80
CA MET A 387 3.27 -3.24 8.49
C MET A 387 3.85 -2.41 7.34
N GLN A 388 5.16 -2.18 7.33
CA GLN A 388 5.87 -1.49 6.24
C GLN A 388 5.79 -2.29 4.94
N SER A 389 6.02 -3.60 5.00
CA SER A 389 5.90 -4.53 3.86
C SER A 389 4.51 -4.52 3.22
N ALA A 390 3.46 -4.42 4.05
CA ALA A 390 2.08 -4.30 3.61
C ALA A 390 1.67 -2.88 3.18
N ARG A 391 2.56 -1.89 3.31
CA ARG A 391 2.34 -0.46 3.04
C ARG A 391 1.21 0.15 3.88
N HIS A 392 1.03 -0.31 5.10
CA HIS A 392 0.02 0.24 6.01
C HIS A 392 0.59 1.43 6.80
N LYS A 393 -0.07 2.59 6.68
CA LYS A 393 0.36 3.83 7.37
C LYS A 393 -0.04 3.86 8.85
N GLN A 394 -1.12 3.16 9.20
CA GLN A 394 -1.71 3.21 10.53
C GLN A 394 -1.81 1.79 11.12
N PRO A 395 -1.40 1.58 12.39
CA PRO A 395 -1.49 0.28 13.05
C PRO A 395 -2.90 -0.30 13.05
N GLN A 396 -3.94 0.53 13.23
CA GLN A 396 -5.34 0.08 13.20
C GLN A 396 -5.73 -0.60 11.88
N GLN A 397 -5.15 -0.17 10.74
CA GLN A 397 -5.42 -0.82 9.46
C GLN A 397 -4.66 -2.14 9.34
N ALA A 398 -3.41 -2.19 9.82
CA ALA A 398 -2.62 -3.42 9.87
C ALA A 398 -3.28 -4.51 10.74
N MET A 399 -3.86 -4.14 11.88
CA MET A 399 -4.57 -5.07 12.76
C MET A 399 -5.77 -5.74 12.10
N LYS A 400 -6.43 -5.10 11.12
CA LYS A 400 -7.51 -5.73 10.34
C LYS A 400 -7.03 -6.86 9.43
N TYR A 401 -5.76 -6.88 9.07
CA TYR A 401 -5.14 -7.93 8.26
C TYR A 401 -4.41 -8.96 9.13
N LYS A 402 -3.77 -8.53 10.21
CA LYS A 402 -3.14 -9.41 11.20
C LYS A 402 -4.17 -10.28 11.93
N ARG A 403 -5.30 -9.68 12.37
CA ARG A 403 -6.39 -10.31 13.14
C ARG A 403 -5.92 -11.51 13.96
N ASP A 404 -6.43 -12.70 13.65
CA ASP A 404 -6.25 -13.91 14.44
C ASP A 404 -4.95 -14.64 14.09
N ALA A 405 -4.03 -14.07 13.32
CA ALA A 405 -2.82 -14.76 12.90
C ALA A 405 -1.98 -15.30 14.07
N THR A 406 -1.90 -14.54 15.17
CA THR A 406 -1.22 -14.98 16.40
C THR A 406 -2.02 -16.08 17.11
N PHE A 407 -3.33 -15.93 17.24
CA PHE A 407 -4.19 -16.96 17.84
C PHE A 407 -4.11 -18.28 17.05
N LEU A 408 -4.20 -18.20 15.72
CA LEU A 408 -4.09 -19.36 14.83
C LEU A 408 -2.71 -20.04 14.92
N LEU A 409 -1.64 -19.28 15.17
CA LEU A 409 -0.31 -19.85 15.42
C LEU A 409 -0.30 -20.67 16.71
N GLU A 410 -0.85 -20.13 17.79
CA GLU A 410 -0.93 -20.83 19.08
C GLU A 410 -1.83 -22.07 18.99
N VAL A 411 -2.96 -21.98 18.28
CA VAL A 411 -3.80 -23.16 17.99
C VAL A 411 -3.05 -24.19 17.18
N ALA A 412 -2.28 -23.79 16.16
CA ALA A 412 -1.47 -24.71 15.37
C ALA A 412 -0.39 -25.42 16.21
N ARG A 413 0.26 -24.69 17.12
CA ARG A 413 1.24 -25.23 18.08
C ARG A 413 0.60 -26.19 19.06
N ALA A 414 -0.55 -25.83 19.63
CA ALA A 414 -1.29 -26.67 20.57
C ALA A 414 -1.81 -27.97 19.93
N ASN A 415 -1.97 -27.99 18.61
CA ASN A 415 -2.32 -29.19 17.84
C ASN A 415 -1.08 -29.90 17.24
N ASP A 416 0.12 -29.61 17.73
CA ASP A 416 1.39 -30.21 17.29
C ASP A 416 1.59 -30.23 15.77
N ARG A 417 1.09 -29.20 15.09
CA ARG A 417 1.18 -29.13 13.63
C ARG A 417 2.61 -28.84 13.21
N ASN A 418 3.09 -29.53 12.18
CA ASN A 418 4.44 -29.34 11.64
C ASN A 418 4.57 -28.01 10.88
N LEU A 419 4.83 -26.93 11.61
CA LEU A 419 5.00 -25.58 11.06
C LEU A 419 6.19 -25.45 10.09
N PRO A 420 7.40 -26.00 10.37
CA PRO A 420 8.52 -25.92 9.45
C PRO A 420 8.26 -26.53 8.06
N ALA A 421 7.32 -27.48 7.95
CA ALA A 421 6.94 -28.06 6.67
C ALA A 421 6.12 -27.12 5.77
N VAL A 422 5.57 -26.03 6.30
CA VAL A 422 4.64 -25.17 5.57
C VAL A 422 4.93 -23.66 5.70
N VAL A 423 5.81 -23.25 6.61
CA VAL A 423 6.21 -21.86 6.80
C VAL A 423 7.72 -21.74 6.99
N SER A 424 8.33 -20.79 6.27
CA SER A 424 9.73 -20.41 6.38
C SER A 424 9.91 -19.18 7.28
N PRO A 425 11.12 -18.96 7.84
CA PRO A 425 11.46 -17.73 8.55
C PRO A 425 11.20 -16.51 7.67
N TRP A 426 10.50 -15.51 8.23
CA TRP A 426 10.10 -14.34 7.49
C TRP A 426 11.28 -13.38 7.24
N LYS A 427 11.30 -12.78 6.04
CA LYS A 427 12.27 -11.75 5.64
C LYS A 427 11.51 -10.49 5.25
N SER A 428 11.99 -9.33 5.70
CA SER A 428 11.44 -8.04 5.29
C SER A 428 11.55 -7.85 3.78
N ILE A 429 10.48 -7.33 3.17
CA ILE A 429 10.43 -7.11 1.72
C ILE A 429 10.50 -5.63 1.36
N PHE A 430 10.32 -4.71 2.31
CA PHE A 430 10.21 -3.29 1.99
C PHE A 430 11.59 -2.62 1.85
N CYS A 431 11.88 -2.04 0.69
CA CYS A 431 13.07 -1.23 0.47
C CYS A 431 12.72 0.26 0.52
N ALA A 432 12.97 0.91 1.65
CA ALA A 432 12.68 2.33 1.84
C ALA A 432 13.62 3.26 1.04
N ASN A 433 14.88 2.86 0.89
CA ASN A 433 15.91 3.63 0.20
C ASN A 433 16.66 2.72 -0.80
N ALA A 434 16.19 2.73 -2.04
CA ALA A 434 16.79 1.99 -3.14
C ALA A 434 18.28 2.33 -3.34
N GLN A 435 18.70 3.57 -3.11
CA GLN A 435 20.10 3.95 -3.27
C GLN A 435 21.01 3.24 -2.26
N MET A 436 20.60 3.17 -1.00
CA MET A 436 21.34 2.42 0.02
C MET A 436 21.32 0.91 -0.29
N GLY A 437 20.19 0.37 -0.75
CA GLY A 437 20.10 -1.01 -1.21
C GLY A 437 21.13 -1.31 -2.31
N ARG A 438 21.27 -0.41 -3.30
CA ARG A 438 22.26 -0.55 -4.37
C ARG A 438 23.68 -0.52 -3.87
N SER A 439 24.02 0.37 -2.93
CA SER A 439 25.38 0.43 -2.38
C SER A 439 25.81 -0.88 -1.72
N VAL A 440 24.87 -1.59 -1.08
CA VAL A 440 25.14 -2.90 -0.47
C VAL A 440 25.16 -4.01 -1.51
N ASN A 441 24.41 -3.87 -2.61
CA ASN A 441 24.33 -4.86 -3.69
C ASN A 441 25.37 -4.67 -4.82
N THR A 442 26.29 -3.70 -4.71
CA THR A 442 27.17 -3.24 -5.82
C THR A 442 27.91 -4.38 -6.53
N GLU A 443 28.51 -5.32 -5.78
CA GLU A 443 29.28 -6.43 -6.36
C GLU A 443 28.41 -7.47 -7.08
N ARG A 444 27.15 -7.59 -6.68
CA ARG A 444 26.18 -8.55 -7.26
C ARG A 444 25.36 -7.94 -8.39
N ALA A 445 25.16 -6.62 -8.38
CA ALA A 445 24.41 -5.89 -9.40
C ALA A 445 25.03 -5.98 -10.81
N THR A 446 26.37 -6.11 -10.91
CA THR A 446 27.09 -6.27 -12.19
C THR A 446 26.76 -7.57 -12.93
N LYS A 447 26.14 -8.54 -12.24
CA LYS A 447 25.72 -9.83 -12.80
C LYS A 447 24.24 -9.87 -13.19
N CYS A 448 23.56 -8.74 -13.08
CA CYS A 448 22.14 -8.68 -13.36
C CYS A 448 21.89 -8.65 -14.87
N SER A 449 20.96 -9.49 -15.31
CA SER A 449 20.58 -9.70 -16.69
C SER A 449 19.06 -9.64 -16.81
N SER A 450 18.54 -9.79 -18.02
CA SER A 450 17.10 -9.79 -18.24
C SER A 450 16.42 -10.95 -17.48
N ILE A 451 15.13 -10.80 -17.17
CA ILE A 451 14.36 -11.81 -16.43
C ILE A 451 14.34 -13.17 -17.16
N GLU A 452 14.33 -13.16 -18.49
CA GLU A 452 14.39 -14.33 -19.37
C GLU A 452 15.74 -15.04 -19.24
N THR A 453 16.82 -14.26 -19.16
CA THR A 453 18.17 -14.78 -19.00
C THR A 453 18.34 -15.44 -17.63
N HIS A 454 17.80 -14.83 -16.58
CA HIS A 454 17.78 -15.43 -15.25
C HIS A 454 16.94 -16.70 -15.19
N ALA A 455 15.74 -16.70 -15.79
CA ALA A 455 14.90 -17.89 -15.87
C ALA A 455 15.58 -19.01 -16.65
N LYS A 456 16.16 -18.73 -17.82
CA LYS A 456 16.92 -19.69 -18.63
C LYS A 456 18.13 -20.23 -17.88
N THR A 457 18.89 -19.38 -17.21
CA THR A 457 20.05 -19.79 -16.41
C THR A 457 19.62 -20.74 -15.29
N PHE A 458 18.57 -20.38 -14.55
CA PHE A 458 18.07 -21.25 -13.49
C PHE A 458 17.55 -22.59 -14.03
N LEU A 459 16.67 -22.57 -15.03
CA LEU A 459 16.04 -23.80 -15.55
C LEU A 459 17.05 -24.70 -16.27
N VAL A 460 17.83 -24.17 -17.20
CA VAL A 460 18.71 -24.96 -18.07
C VAL A 460 20.06 -25.23 -17.42
N ASN A 461 20.68 -24.22 -16.81
CA ASN A 461 22.06 -24.34 -16.32
C ASN A 461 22.13 -24.90 -14.91
N LEU A 462 21.22 -24.51 -14.02
CA LEU A 462 21.24 -24.90 -12.60
C LEU A 462 20.36 -26.12 -12.30
N ALA A 463 19.05 -26.01 -12.54
CA ALA A 463 18.07 -27.05 -12.23
C ALA A 463 18.06 -28.20 -13.25
N LYS A 464 18.65 -28.01 -14.44
CA LYS A 464 18.66 -29.01 -15.53
C LYS A 464 17.25 -29.52 -15.86
N CYS A 465 16.32 -28.58 -16.03
CA CYS A 465 14.97 -28.82 -16.49
C CYS A 465 14.95 -29.02 -18.00
N ASP A 466 14.13 -29.97 -18.46
CA ASP A 466 13.68 -30.02 -19.86
C ASP A 466 12.59 -28.96 -20.04
N THR A 467 12.87 -27.93 -20.84
CA THR A 467 11.95 -26.80 -21.05
C THR A 467 10.85 -27.09 -22.06
N ASP A 468 10.96 -28.18 -22.81
CA ASP A 468 9.94 -28.61 -23.78
C ASP A 468 9.01 -29.69 -23.20
N GLY A 469 9.32 -30.17 -21.99
CA GLY A 469 8.57 -31.20 -21.29
C GLY A 469 7.32 -30.71 -20.55
N PRO A 470 6.59 -31.64 -19.88
CA PRO A 470 5.40 -31.29 -19.09
C PRO A 470 5.71 -30.33 -17.94
N ILE A 471 4.80 -29.38 -17.68
CA ILE A 471 4.99 -28.34 -16.65
C ILE A 471 5.25 -28.94 -15.26
N LEU A 472 4.55 -30.02 -14.90
CA LEU A 472 4.75 -30.68 -13.61
C LEU A 472 6.19 -31.18 -13.44
N ALA A 473 6.79 -31.76 -14.48
CA ALA A 473 8.17 -32.23 -14.44
C ALA A 473 9.17 -31.07 -14.26
N MET A 474 8.94 -29.95 -14.95
CA MET A 474 9.73 -28.73 -14.77
C MET A 474 9.63 -28.20 -13.34
N VAL A 475 8.42 -28.14 -12.78
CA VAL A 475 8.18 -27.68 -11.40
C VAL A 475 8.89 -28.60 -10.42
N GLU A 476 8.71 -29.91 -10.51
CA GLU A 476 9.36 -30.87 -9.61
C GLU A 476 10.88 -30.75 -9.63
N ARG A 477 11.47 -30.65 -10.82
CA ARG A 477 12.91 -30.49 -11.00
C ARG A 477 13.40 -29.16 -10.40
N ALA A 478 12.70 -28.06 -10.67
CA ALA A 478 13.00 -26.75 -10.12
C ALA A 478 12.90 -26.72 -8.59
N MET A 479 11.93 -27.42 -7.99
CA MET A 479 11.79 -27.49 -6.53
C MET A 479 12.83 -28.42 -5.88
N LYS A 480 13.29 -29.47 -6.59
CA LYS A 480 14.34 -30.39 -6.13
C LYS A 480 15.76 -29.83 -6.25
N TYR A 481 15.95 -28.71 -6.96
CA TYR A 481 17.26 -28.07 -7.05
C TYR A 481 17.78 -27.70 -5.65
N ASN A 482 18.94 -28.25 -5.29
CA ASN A 482 19.63 -27.93 -4.06
C ASN A 482 20.78 -26.99 -4.39
N ARG A 483 20.70 -25.76 -3.88
CA ARG A 483 21.75 -24.77 -4.09
C ARG A 483 23.05 -25.26 -3.41
N PRO A 484 24.17 -25.32 -4.13
CA PRO A 484 25.46 -25.62 -3.51
C PRO A 484 25.77 -24.58 -2.43
N VAL A 485 25.97 -25.04 -1.20
CA VAL A 485 26.37 -24.18 -0.08
C VAL A 485 27.88 -23.95 -0.23
N SER A 486 28.32 -22.68 -0.27
CA SER A 486 29.76 -22.39 -0.32
C SER A 486 30.45 -22.91 0.95
N ALA A 487 31.74 -23.25 0.89
CA ALA A 487 32.48 -23.68 2.08
C ALA A 487 32.40 -22.65 3.21
N LYS A 488 32.44 -21.35 2.88
CA LYS A 488 32.25 -20.25 3.84
C LYS A 488 30.87 -20.29 4.50
N GLU A 489 29.82 -20.48 3.70
CA GLU A 489 28.44 -20.57 4.19
C GLU A 489 28.24 -21.82 5.06
N ALA A 490 28.82 -22.96 4.67
CA ALA A 490 28.76 -24.21 5.41
C ALA A 490 29.49 -24.09 6.76
N ILE A 491 30.66 -23.47 6.77
CA ILE A 491 31.41 -23.15 8.01
C ILE A 491 30.58 -22.22 8.89
N ASN A 492 30.04 -21.13 8.36
CA ASN A 492 29.17 -20.22 9.11
C ASN A 492 27.98 -20.94 9.77
N GLN A 493 27.30 -21.81 9.01
CA GLN A 493 26.17 -22.60 9.51
C GLN A 493 26.57 -23.54 10.63
N LEU A 494 27.69 -24.28 10.48
CA LEU A 494 28.22 -25.14 11.53
C LEU A 494 28.60 -24.34 12.78
N CYS A 495 29.23 -23.18 12.60
CA CYS A 495 29.62 -22.30 13.69
C CYS A 495 28.41 -21.80 14.46
N THR A 496 27.38 -21.31 13.77
CA THR A 496 26.18 -20.77 14.42
C THR A 496 25.33 -21.87 15.07
N LYS A 497 25.39 -23.10 14.54
CA LYS A 497 24.66 -24.24 15.09
C LYS A 497 25.29 -24.80 16.38
N HIS A 498 26.62 -24.83 16.46
CA HIS A 498 27.33 -25.54 17.53
C HIS A 498 27.99 -24.64 18.57
N PHE A 499 28.13 -23.33 18.28
CA PHE A 499 28.82 -22.39 19.16
C PHE A 499 27.90 -21.25 19.61
N LYS A 500 28.20 -20.68 20.78
CA LYS A 500 27.45 -19.54 21.30
C LYS A 500 27.63 -18.30 20.41
N PRO A 501 26.61 -17.42 20.27
CA PRO A 501 26.67 -16.23 19.41
C PRO A 501 27.87 -15.32 19.66
N GLU A 502 28.35 -15.26 20.91
CA GLU A 502 29.52 -14.44 21.29
C GLU A 502 30.84 -14.98 20.73
N ILE A 503 30.93 -16.29 20.47
CA ILE A 503 32.15 -17.00 20.06
C ILE A 503 32.26 -17.07 18.53
N VAL A 504 31.11 -17.16 17.84
CA VAL A 504 31.04 -17.32 16.38
C VAL A 504 31.87 -16.26 15.62
N PRO A 505 31.80 -14.95 15.93
CA PRO A 505 32.59 -13.95 15.22
C PRO A 505 34.10 -14.16 15.36
N GLN A 506 34.57 -14.59 16.53
CA GLN A 506 35.98 -14.83 16.81
C GLN A 506 36.49 -16.05 16.04
N LEU A 507 35.69 -17.12 15.99
CA LEU A 507 36.03 -18.33 15.24
C LEU A 507 36.09 -18.06 13.73
N LEU A 508 35.13 -17.31 13.20
CA LEU A 508 35.10 -16.96 11.77
C LEU A 508 36.27 -16.07 11.38
N ALA A 509 36.66 -15.12 12.24
CA ALA A 509 37.86 -14.31 12.03
C ALA A 509 39.14 -15.16 11.98
N LEU A 510 39.29 -16.14 12.88
CA LEU A 510 40.41 -17.07 12.86
C LEU A 510 40.45 -17.94 11.60
N VAL A 511 39.30 -18.41 11.13
CA VAL A 511 39.19 -19.17 9.87
C VAL A 511 39.60 -18.28 8.69
N GLU A 512 39.15 -17.02 8.64
CA GLU A 512 39.56 -16.08 7.59
C GLU A 512 41.06 -15.80 7.63
N SER A 513 41.64 -15.56 8.81
CA SER A 513 43.09 -15.40 9.00
C SER A 513 43.87 -16.63 8.53
N TYR A 514 43.44 -17.84 8.91
CA TYR A 514 44.07 -19.08 8.47
C TYR A 514 44.00 -19.27 6.94
N VAL A 515 42.88 -18.94 6.31
CA VAL A 515 42.74 -19.01 4.84
C VAL A 515 43.69 -18.01 4.16
N LEU A 516 43.86 -16.81 4.72
CA LEU A 516 44.82 -15.82 4.24
C LEU A 516 46.27 -16.30 4.38
N GLU A 517 46.63 -16.87 5.54
CA GLU A 517 47.95 -17.46 5.79
C GLU A 517 48.23 -18.63 4.84
N ALA A 518 47.26 -19.54 4.67
CA ALA A 518 47.38 -20.68 3.77
C ALA A 518 47.59 -20.23 2.31
N LYS A 519 46.86 -19.20 1.85
CA LYS A 519 47.05 -18.62 0.52
C LYS A 519 48.43 -17.97 0.37
N SER A 520 48.87 -17.22 1.39
CA SER A 520 50.20 -16.59 1.40
C SER A 520 51.32 -17.63 1.32
N ASN A 521 51.18 -18.74 2.06
CA ASN A 521 52.13 -19.85 2.04
C ASN A 521 52.12 -20.61 0.71
N GLN A 522 50.97 -20.69 0.04
CA GLN A 522 50.86 -21.30 -1.29
C GLN A 522 51.53 -20.45 -2.38
N SER A 523 51.43 -19.12 -2.30
CA SER A 523 52.18 -18.20 -3.17
C SER A 523 53.70 -18.21 -2.91
N LEU A 524 54.13 -18.45 -1.66
CA LEU A 524 55.55 -18.66 -1.32
C LEU A 524 56.09 -19.96 -1.90
N LEU A 525 55.30 -21.04 -1.92
CA LEU A 525 55.69 -22.32 -2.52
C LEU A 525 55.76 -22.27 -4.07
N GLN A 526 54.90 -21.47 -4.72
CA GLN A 526 54.98 -21.26 -6.17
C GLN A 526 56.11 -20.31 -6.60
N GLY A 527 56.58 -19.44 -5.70
CA GLY A 527 57.75 -18.58 -5.94
C GLY A 527 59.09 -19.32 -5.88
N ILE A 528 59.15 -20.49 -5.24
CA ILE A 528 60.40 -21.26 -5.06
C ILE A 528 60.73 -22.13 -6.29
N ASP A 529 59.75 -22.43 -7.16
CA ASP A 529 59.99 -23.16 -8.43
C ASP A 529 60.49 -22.26 -9.58
N MET A 530 60.53 -20.94 -9.38
CA MET A 530 60.88 -19.96 -10.43
C MET A 530 62.27 -19.32 -10.27
N ASP A 531 63.02 -19.61 -9.21
CA ASP A 531 64.38 -19.07 -8.98
C ASP A 531 65.52 -19.99 -9.46
N SER A 532 65.21 -21.04 -10.23
CA SER A 532 66.23 -21.92 -10.83
C SER A 532 66.73 -21.49 -12.21
N ALA A 533 66.24 -20.39 -12.78
CA ALA A 533 66.65 -19.98 -14.12
C ALA A 533 66.75 -18.45 -14.27
N SER A 534 67.90 -18.02 -14.77
CA SER A 534 68.21 -16.68 -15.29
C SER A 534 68.79 -15.66 -14.31
N THR A 535 70.08 -15.87 -14.04
CA THR A 535 71.09 -14.82 -14.05
C THR A 535 70.88 -13.86 -15.24
N ARG A 536 70.93 -12.53 -15.01
CA ARG A 536 71.90 -11.59 -15.63
C ARG A 536 71.57 -10.11 -15.36
N PHE A 537 72.58 -9.45 -14.77
CA PHE A 537 73.07 -8.08 -14.99
C PHE A 537 72.22 -6.83 -14.63
N ASN A 538 72.79 -6.10 -13.64
CA ASN A 538 73.15 -4.66 -13.62
C ASN A 538 72.07 -3.61 -13.93
N ALA A 539 72.04 -2.43 -13.30
CA ALA A 539 72.83 -1.80 -12.25
C ALA A 539 72.13 -0.47 -11.89
N GLY A 540 72.43 0.07 -10.71
CA GLY A 540 72.29 1.51 -10.42
C GLY A 540 71.01 1.92 -9.70
N GLY A 541 71.10 2.01 -8.36
CA GLY A 541 70.16 2.83 -7.58
C GLY A 541 70.50 4.32 -7.67
N PRO A 542 70.17 5.10 -6.63
CA PRO A 542 68.84 5.51 -6.21
C PRO A 542 68.71 7.05 -6.33
N LEU A 543 67.54 7.66 -6.07
CA LEU A 543 67.41 8.94 -5.32
C LEU A 543 65.93 9.40 -5.20
N LEU A 544 65.61 9.88 -4.00
CA LEU A 544 64.35 10.43 -3.49
C LEU A 544 64.21 11.95 -3.84
N PRO A 545 63.06 12.61 -3.56
CA PRO A 545 62.48 13.75 -4.29
C PRO A 545 62.90 15.12 -3.70
N PRO A 546 62.42 16.27 -4.22
CA PRO A 546 61.25 16.92 -3.60
C PRO A 546 60.37 17.87 -4.48
N THR A 547 59.19 18.16 -3.91
CA THR A 547 58.21 19.26 -4.07
C THR A 547 58.63 20.59 -4.73
N SER A 548 57.75 21.17 -5.57
CA SER A 548 57.16 22.53 -5.41
C SER A 548 56.23 22.95 -6.56
N LEU A 549 55.05 23.49 -6.21
CA LEU A 549 54.20 24.42 -6.99
C LEU A 549 54.65 25.87 -6.66
N PRO A 550 54.12 26.99 -7.24
CA PRO A 550 53.09 27.17 -8.29
C PRO A 550 53.44 28.25 -9.36
N GLY A 551 52.61 28.40 -10.40
CA GLY A 551 52.59 29.62 -11.22
C GLY A 551 51.81 29.46 -12.52
N GLY A 552 50.57 29.93 -12.55
CA GLY A 552 49.70 29.85 -13.73
C GLY A 552 49.89 31.01 -14.71
N LYS A 553 49.35 30.84 -15.92
CA LYS A 553 48.54 31.83 -16.64
C LYS A 553 47.80 31.15 -17.80
N ALA A 554 46.57 31.62 -17.98
CA ALA A 554 45.50 31.13 -18.85
C ALA A 554 45.63 31.65 -20.30
N VAL A 555 44.52 31.52 -21.07
CA VAL A 555 44.20 32.07 -22.42
C VAL A 555 44.44 31.01 -23.51
N ASP A 556 43.50 30.54 -24.35
CA ASP A 556 42.11 30.93 -24.62
C ASP A 556 41.30 29.79 -25.28
N SER A 557 39.99 29.93 -25.12
CA SER A 557 38.83 29.18 -25.60
C SER A 557 38.48 29.35 -27.08
N VAL A 558 37.90 28.31 -27.71
CA VAL A 558 36.66 28.33 -28.56
C VAL A 558 36.10 26.88 -28.54
N ASP A 559 35.09 26.54 -27.74
CA ASP A 559 33.63 26.69 -27.89
C ASP A 559 32.93 25.65 -28.80
N GLY A 560 31.86 25.07 -28.27
CA GLY A 560 31.15 23.91 -28.80
C GLY A 560 30.23 23.28 -27.74
N SER A 561 29.11 23.95 -27.48
CA SER A 561 28.13 23.75 -26.42
C SER A 561 27.26 22.48 -26.53
N ASN A 562 26.94 21.87 -25.37
CA ASN A 562 25.56 21.67 -24.91
C ASN A 562 25.51 21.18 -23.45
N GLY A 563 25.05 22.08 -22.57
CA GLY A 563 25.14 21.95 -21.13
C GLY A 563 24.01 21.13 -20.50
N VAL A 564 24.40 20.23 -19.59
CA VAL A 564 23.60 19.87 -18.43
C VAL A 564 24.32 20.43 -17.21
N SER A 565 23.67 21.41 -16.56
CA SER A 565 24.14 22.01 -15.31
C SER A 565 24.10 20.98 -14.19
N PHE A 566 25.23 20.32 -13.92
CA PHE A 566 25.43 19.67 -12.62
C PHE A 566 25.60 20.78 -11.58
N LYS A 567 24.61 20.92 -10.70
CA LYS A 567 24.79 21.70 -9.46
C LYS A 567 26.00 21.13 -8.73
N ARG A 568 27.10 21.90 -8.68
CA ARG A 568 28.29 21.58 -7.87
C ARG A 568 27.84 21.25 -6.45
N LYS A 569 28.21 20.05 -5.95
CA LYS A 569 28.11 19.73 -4.52
C LYS A 569 28.87 20.80 -3.75
N ARG A 570 28.19 21.52 -2.84
CA ARG A 570 28.84 22.37 -1.85
C ARG A 570 29.22 21.51 -0.65
N GLY A 571 30.50 21.42 -0.32
CA GLY A 571 31.05 20.78 0.89
C GLY A 571 31.80 19.47 0.65
N GLY A 572 32.78 19.19 1.52
CA GLY A 572 33.63 18.00 1.50
C GLY A 572 33.00 16.76 2.16
N ALA A 573 33.84 15.78 2.48
CA ALA A 573 33.43 14.43 2.91
C ALA A 573 33.34 14.23 4.43
N PHE A 574 33.81 15.18 5.24
CA PHE A 574 33.87 15.04 6.70
C PHE A 574 32.46 15.06 7.33
N ASP A 575 32.16 14.08 8.19
CA ASP A 575 30.96 14.01 9.04
C ASP A 575 31.33 13.42 10.42
N PHE A 576 30.56 13.76 11.46
CA PHE A 576 30.80 13.29 12.82
C PHE A 576 30.34 11.84 12.98
N ASN A 577 31.27 10.94 13.30
CA ASN A 577 30.97 9.52 13.43
C ASN A 577 30.05 9.27 14.63
N GLY A 578 28.91 8.60 14.41
CA GLY A 578 27.99 8.24 15.50
C GLY A 578 27.03 9.35 15.96
N ARG A 579 27.00 10.55 15.35
CA ARG A 579 26.09 11.64 15.77
C ARG A 579 24.59 11.27 15.78
N LYS A 580 24.18 10.26 15.01
CA LYS A 580 22.80 9.72 15.00
C LYS A 580 22.43 8.98 16.28
N ASN A 581 23.41 8.59 17.10
CA ASN A 581 23.24 7.86 18.34
C ASN A 581 23.13 8.76 19.58
N LEU A 582 23.32 10.09 19.45
CA LEU A 582 23.20 11.06 20.55
C LEU A 582 21.83 11.00 21.27
N LYS A 583 20.77 10.64 20.55
CA LYS A 583 19.42 10.44 21.11
C LYS A 583 19.32 9.25 22.08
N ASN A 584 20.24 8.28 21.99
CA ASN A 584 20.23 7.07 22.82
C ASN A 584 21.02 7.26 24.13
N ILE A 585 21.80 8.33 24.27
CA ILE A 585 22.55 8.64 25.49
C ILE A 585 21.59 9.26 26.52
N ARG A 586 21.38 8.56 27.65
CA ARG A 586 20.45 8.99 28.71
C ARG A 586 21.12 9.85 29.77
N SER A 587 22.40 9.63 30.05
CA SER A 587 23.19 10.44 30.99
C SER A 587 23.46 11.83 30.40
N PRO A 588 23.02 12.92 31.05
CA PRO A 588 23.36 14.28 30.64
C PRO A 588 24.87 14.56 30.58
N SER A 589 25.63 14.00 31.52
CA SER A 589 27.07 14.16 31.61
C SER A 589 27.77 13.48 30.43
N ASP A 590 27.40 12.23 30.12
CA ASP A 590 27.98 11.48 29.00
C ASP A 590 27.59 12.12 27.67
N LYS A 591 26.36 12.66 27.57
CA LYS A 591 25.89 13.37 26.39
C LYS A 591 26.68 14.67 26.16
N LEU A 592 26.95 15.43 27.22
CA LEU A 592 27.78 16.63 27.15
C LEU A 592 29.21 16.29 26.74
N ALA A 593 29.82 15.24 27.32
CA ALA A 593 31.16 14.80 26.99
C ALA A 593 31.31 14.42 25.50
N VAL A 594 30.36 13.66 24.94
CA VAL A 594 30.38 13.29 23.51
C VAL A 594 30.22 14.51 22.60
N LEU A 595 29.36 15.47 22.97
CA LEU A 595 29.16 16.69 22.18
C LEU A 595 30.39 17.61 22.19
N LEU A 596 31.09 17.71 23.33
CA LEU A 596 32.36 18.45 23.42
C LEU A 596 33.47 17.74 22.62
N GLY A 597 33.50 16.40 22.63
CA GLY A 597 34.38 15.60 21.77
C GLY A 597 34.18 15.92 20.29
N TYR A 598 32.93 15.94 19.82
CA TYR A 598 32.63 16.35 18.44
C TYR A 598 33.02 17.78 18.14
N PHE A 599 32.92 18.71 19.10
CA PHE A 599 33.36 20.08 18.87
C PHE A 599 34.88 20.15 18.63
N ALA A 600 35.67 19.34 19.35
CA ALA A 600 37.12 19.26 19.17
C ALA A 600 37.54 18.63 17.83
N GLU A 601 36.68 17.79 17.23
CA GLU A 601 36.92 17.15 15.92
C GLU A 601 36.61 18.04 14.71
N ILE A 602 36.09 19.26 14.92
CA ILE A 602 35.76 20.18 13.82
C ILE A 602 37.03 20.55 13.04
N PRO A 603 37.10 20.29 11.71
CA PRO A 603 38.26 20.69 10.90
C PRO A 603 38.43 22.21 10.86
N CYS A 604 39.68 22.68 10.80
CA CYS A 604 40.01 24.09 10.63
C CYS A 604 39.40 24.67 9.34
N ASP A 605 39.43 23.91 8.25
CA ASP A 605 38.72 24.26 7.02
C ASP A 605 37.28 23.68 7.02
N ARG A 606 36.30 24.56 7.22
CA ARG A 606 34.87 24.21 7.19
C ARG A 606 34.38 23.76 5.81
N SER A 607 35.18 23.95 4.75
CA SER A 607 34.88 23.48 3.41
C SER A 607 34.95 21.95 3.30
N GLU A 608 35.78 21.30 4.13
CA GLU A 608 35.95 19.84 4.18
C GLU A 608 34.73 19.11 4.75
N MET A 609 33.88 19.82 5.49
CA MET A 609 32.65 19.27 6.07
C MET A 609 31.56 19.07 5.02
N CYS A 610 30.84 17.96 5.12
CA CYS A 610 29.58 17.83 4.40
C CYS A 610 28.56 18.87 4.91
N GLU A 611 27.58 19.22 4.08
CA GLU A 611 26.56 20.22 4.46
C GLU A 611 25.83 19.84 5.77
N ALA A 612 25.54 18.56 5.96
CA ALA A 612 24.87 18.09 7.16
C ALA A 612 25.75 18.17 8.43
N ALA A 613 27.08 18.04 8.29
CA ALA A 613 28.02 18.21 9.37
C ALA A 613 28.22 19.70 9.69
N ARG A 614 28.28 20.56 8.67
CA ARG A 614 28.35 22.02 8.82
C ARG A 614 27.13 22.56 9.57
N VAL A 615 25.92 22.15 9.15
CA VAL A 615 24.68 22.51 9.84
C VAL A 615 24.70 22.01 11.29
N PHE A 616 25.13 20.76 11.53
CA PHE A 616 25.20 20.22 12.89
C PHE A 616 26.19 20.97 13.78
N ALA A 617 27.38 21.30 13.28
CA ALA A 617 28.37 22.05 14.04
C ALA A 617 27.86 23.45 14.41
N VAL A 618 27.24 24.17 13.46
CA VAL A 618 26.74 25.54 13.70
C VAL A 618 25.49 25.55 14.57
N SER A 619 24.53 24.66 14.32
CA SER A 619 23.21 24.71 14.97
C SER A 619 23.12 23.95 16.30
N VAL A 620 24.02 22.99 16.53
CA VAL A 620 24.01 22.13 17.73
C VAL A 620 25.27 22.31 18.55
N LEU A 621 26.46 22.10 17.96
CA LEU A 621 27.70 22.08 18.74
C LEU A 621 28.09 23.48 19.25
N THR A 622 28.07 24.51 18.39
CA THR A 622 28.47 25.87 18.77
C THR A 622 27.65 26.45 19.92
N PRO A 623 26.29 26.42 19.92
CA PRO A 623 25.52 26.95 21.05
C PRO A 623 25.81 26.24 22.38
N ILE A 624 26.01 24.92 22.34
CA ILE A 624 26.26 24.10 23.53
C ILE A 624 27.66 24.36 24.07
N GLU A 625 28.69 24.34 23.22
CA GLU A 625 30.07 24.65 23.62
C GLU A 625 30.18 26.08 24.15
N SER A 626 29.59 27.05 23.46
CA SER A 626 29.70 28.45 23.87
C SER A 626 28.95 28.71 25.18
N CYS A 627 27.79 28.09 25.40
CA CYS A 627 27.11 28.15 26.69
C CYS A 627 27.95 27.47 27.79
N TYR A 628 28.47 26.28 27.54
CA TYR A 628 29.34 25.54 28.47
C TYR A 628 30.58 26.34 28.87
N ARG A 629 31.26 26.96 27.90
CA ARG A 629 32.49 27.73 28.14
C ARG A 629 32.23 29.10 28.74
N LEU A 630 31.24 29.86 28.23
CA LEU A 630 31.03 31.26 28.62
C LEU A 630 30.13 31.44 29.84
N HIS A 631 29.09 30.62 29.99
CA HIS A 631 28.12 30.78 31.08
C HIS A 631 28.41 29.89 32.29
N PHE A 632 29.12 28.78 32.07
CA PHE A 632 29.46 27.83 33.12
C PHE A 632 30.96 27.69 33.34
N SER A 633 31.80 28.50 32.67
CA SER A 633 33.26 28.46 32.81
C SER A 633 33.85 27.06 32.65
N SER A 634 33.29 26.26 31.74
CA SER A 634 33.65 24.86 31.51
C SER A 634 33.43 23.95 32.73
N ASN A 635 32.46 24.26 33.59
CA ASN A 635 32.07 23.43 34.73
C ASN A 635 30.95 22.46 34.33
N ASN A 636 31.33 21.18 34.11
CA ASN A 636 30.41 20.10 33.78
C ASN A 636 29.25 19.95 34.78
N THR A 637 29.55 20.01 36.08
CA THR A 637 28.55 19.82 37.14
C THR A 637 27.50 20.93 37.11
N ALA A 638 27.93 22.19 36.99
CA ALA A 638 27.02 23.33 36.94
C ALA A 638 26.14 23.33 35.67
N PHE A 639 26.71 22.97 34.51
CA PHE A 639 25.98 22.86 33.25
C PHE A 639 24.90 21.77 33.32
N VAL A 640 25.27 20.58 33.78
CA VAL A 640 24.36 19.43 33.90
C VAL A 640 23.28 19.68 34.94
N LEU A 641 23.63 20.33 36.06
CA LEU A 641 22.67 20.67 37.11
C LEU A 641 21.61 21.67 36.62
N LYS A 642 21.99 22.63 35.77
CA LYS A 642 21.04 23.60 35.19
C LYS A 642 20.19 23.00 34.06
N TRP A 643 20.78 22.23 33.15
CA TRP A 643 20.09 21.82 31.90
C TRP A 643 19.56 20.38 31.89
N GLY A 644 19.99 19.52 32.82
CA GLY A 644 19.53 18.12 32.90
C GLY A 644 19.61 17.39 31.57
N ASN A 645 18.55 16.65 31.20
CA ASN A 645 18.47 15.98 29.90
C ASN A 645 18.07 16.96 28.78
N PHE A 646 19.01 17.80 28.36
CA PHE A 646 18.76 18.90 27.43
C PHE A 646 18.46 18.45 25.98
N PRO A 647 17.61 19.20 25.25
CA PRO A 647 17.25 18.89 23.87
C PRO A 647 18.33 19.38 22.89
N HIS A 648 19.44 18.64 22.76
CA HIS A 648 20.62 19.04 21.96
C HIS A 648 20.31 19.59 20.55
N PHE A 649 19.39 18.99 19.77
CA PHE A 649 19.02 19.50 18.43
C PHE A 649 18.33 20.87 18.42
N SER A 650 17.74 21.29 19.54
CA SER A 650 17.06 22.59 19.66
C SER A 650 17.64 23.45 20.78
N PHE A 651 18.83 23.11 21.30
CA PHE A 651 19.42 23.78 22.45
C PHE A 651 19.58 25.29 22.21
N GLY A 652 20.12 25.68 21.05
CA GLY A 652 20.25 27.09 20.66
C GLY A 652 18.94 27.88 20.59
N LYS A 653 17.80 27.20 20.41
CA LYS A 653 16.47 27.84 20.30
C LYS A 653 15.66 27.79 21.59
N LYS A 654 15.81 26.72 22.38
CA LYS A 654 14.97 26.43 23.55
C LYS A 654 15.69 26.65 24.88
N CYS A 655 17.01 26.66 24.88
CA CYS A 655 17.82 26.73 26.09
C CYS A 655 18.71 27.98 26.03
N CYS A 656 19.87 27.88 25.37
CA CYS A 656 20.81 28.98 25.27
C CYS A 656 21.52 28.95 23.92
N ASN A 657 21.70 30.11 23.30
CA ASN A 657 22.40 30.26 22.03
C ASN A 657 23.92 30.51 22.18
N GLY A 658 24.42 30.55 23.42
CA GLY A 658 25.83 30.79 23.73
C GLY A 658 26.27 32.27 23.64
N SER A 659 25.33 33.21 23.52
CA SER A 659 25.58 34.66 23.48
C SER A 659 24.71 35.41 24.50
N GLY A 660 25.19 36.55 25.00
CA GLY A 660 24.44 37.35 25.97
C GLY A 660 24.27 36.65 27.33
N GLU A 661 23.15 36.90 27.99
CA GLU A 661 22.80 36.25 29.26
C GLU A 661 22.43 34.77 29.05
N CYS A 662 22.70 33.93 30.06
CA CYS A 662 22.37 32.52 29.99
C CYS A 662 20.86 32.34 30.01
N GLY A 663 20.31 31.60 29.04
CA GLY A 663 18.87 31.34 28.98
C GLY A 663 18.31 30.65 30.23
N THR A 664 17.00 30.81 30.42
CA THR A 664 16.24 30.20 31.51
C THR A 664 15.95 28.73 31.20
N SER A 665 16.07 27.86 32.21
CA SER A 665 15.87 26.40 32.13
C SER A 665 14.45 26.00 31.74
#